data_AF-A0A9E1SF13-F1
#
_entry.id   AF-A0A9E1SF13-F1
#
_cell.length_a   1.000
_cell.length_b   1.000
_cell.length_c   1.000
_cell.angle_alpha   90.00
_cell.angle_beta   90.00
_cell.angle_gamma   90.00
#
_symmetry.space_group_name_H-M   'P 1'
#
loop_
_entity.id
_entity.type
_entity.pdbx_description
1 polymer ?
#
loop_
_entity_poly.entity_id
_entity_poly.type
_entity_poly.pdbx_seq_one_letter_code
_entity_poly.pdbx_strand_id
1 'polypeptide(L)'
;MNSTKARGKQQWLINLSCLCLLFMFTNSYAVVNAYDKPVNHPPIPLLDEQGKHVLESNNPYSPKKSCEGSGCHDYEAITHAYHFEMGRDEADDSYGLKRGLPHLVSPGYFGGYTCMGGDTPNVLAKKDNSANPEDFADLGAAGWVKNCMSCHTGGGWAEKDRDGIRYDEKNMADIKQYDGDYYERHTMPNGESHLMMHDWKKSGVGEADCMVCHADVTMLKTPEDSGLEVMLSPRKARQAFTTEGFFRQAASGLLENVVDKDGKSLMTVARAIQPNPGMHGQPGVGESLQPVLDDKGMPKFNWHADAFDENGRATIPMLRFPANENCMICHSTSNSRRGFYGFGDAASATLEGDGENPSDGTLVDDYQDDVHKGKTYTDDNGETRDIENCNSCHSKQYYKSPLLNVDLDANHDFPKGNSDMDVRNDLDYAPNAKSCEDCHIKAKNAVIPSKHDNLLEAHRELWKGNGDMAGYSKDSLTRITQTHFDVVSCQACHINGKKSRGTPIQLLFRYRVAENNLTTMVPYNPRIRSYWKDKNGQRVLSREEIGSVYKKGEDAEGNLFGSIIDPISGKELGKVTATQGRHGLSYGKPESYESFMALKGAYDNLMRMKGHDNSDMAEVLTESTAFIISHNTRPSPDSVQCEECHARKQSGAFSALVSPEGIMGKANVKTIRTIPDARLVAEGHYILDMAYMKIQPNGDVTVNVDDILYETKIDPFMTRLRNSSASEVTGEFRKVDKATILAEAGPEMSALMSPGLPSDNTFFFQINKGGYSLRDMVAIIDANTVNNILFPTYRGALGLVIGAESAAQGILDARGSGKLRSDVFYFDVRDAAKKHVENFNGAEMFVKAAYKGSKTSPNGVNIVVANWDLTQVKALDASNILMVSPAKEEGEGYVFFKTTEPGYFIIADK
;
A
#
# COMPACT_ATOMS: atom_id res chain seq x y z
N MET A 1 -16.90 -80.35 28.12
CA MET A 1 -15.47 -80.53 28.49
C MET A 1 -14.62 -80.22 27.28
N ASN A 2 -13.74 -79.22 27.43
CA ASN A 2 -12.65 -78.76 26.56
C ASN A 2 -12.60 -79.19 25.09
N SER A 3 -12.60 -78.20 24.20
CA SER A 3 -11.62 -78.16 23.11
C SER A 3 -11.46 -76.73 22.59
N THR A 4 -10.29 -76.17 22.85
CA THR A 4 -9.76 -74.91 22.33
C THR A 4 -9.27 -75.08 20.89
N LYS A 5 -9.58 -74.12 20.00
CA LYS A 5 -8.87 -73.93 18.73
C LYS A 5 -8.55 -72.46 18.47
N ALA A 6 -7.41 -72.29 17.81
CA ALA A 6 -6.52 -71.13 17.77
C ALA A 6 -7.05 -69.91 17.00
N ARG A 7 -7.01 -68.74 17.66
CA ARG A 7 -7.02 -67.39 17.05
C ARG A 7 -5.64 -66.76 17.23
N GLY A 8 -4.65 -67.17 16.42
CA GLY A 8 -3.28 -66.65 16.51
C GLY A 8 -2.87 -65.70 15.38
N LYS A 9 -3.41 -65.89 14.16
CA LYS A 9 -2.92 -65.16 12.96
C LYS A 9 -3.73 -63.92 12.59
N GLN A 10 -5.02 -63.87 12.96
CA GLN A 10 -5.89 -62.74 12.57
C GLN A 10 -5.70 -61.51 13.47
N GLN A 11 -5.35 -61.71 14.75
CA GLN A 11 -5.04 -60.61 15.67
C GLN A 11 -3.73 -59.90 15.30
N TRP A 12 -2.75 -60.63 14.75
CA TRP A 12 -1.45 -60.07 14.38
C TRP A 12 -1.54 -59.15 13.15
N LEU A 13 -2.35 -59.49 12.15
CA LEU A 13 -2.56 -58.64 10.96
C LEU A 13 -3.38 -57.37 11.26
N ILE A 14 -4.34 -57.45 12.18
CA ILE A 14 -5.11 -56.28 12.64
C ILE A 14 -4.21 -55.35 13.47
N ASN A 15 -3.38 -55.90 14.37
CA ASN A 15 -2.44 -55.09 15.15
C ASN A 15 -1.34 -54.48 14.27
N LEU A 16 -0.87 -55.16 13.21
CA LEU A 16 0.10 -54.59 12.27
C LEU A 16 -0.53 -53.48 11.40
N SER A 17 -1.80 -53.62 11.02
CA SER A 17 -2.53 -52.57 10.28
C SER A 17 -2.82 -51.35 11.16
N CYS A 18 -3.16 -51.53 12.44
CA CYS A 18 -3.29 -50.44 13.40
C CYS A 18 -1.94 -49.79 13.74
N LEU A 19 -0.83 -50.54 13.79
CA LEU A 19 0.51 -49.97 13.97
C LEU A 19 0.94 -49.17 12.73
N CYS A 20 0.67 -49.66 11.51
CA CYS A 20 0.93 -48.92 10.28
C CYS A 20 0.06 -47.67 10.15
N LEU A 21 -1.20 -47.70 10.61
CA LEU A 21 -2.05 -46.51 10.73
C LEU A 21 -1.52 -45.54 11.79
N LEU A 22 -1.06 -46.02 12.95
CA LEU A 22 -0.44 -45.18 13.99
C LEU A 22 0.91 -44.58 13.58
N PHE A 23 1.68 -45.23 12.69
CA PHE A 23 2.89 -44.68 12.08
C PHE A 23 2.62 -43.80 10.85
N MET A 24 1.42 -43.85 10.25
CA MET A 24 0.97 -42.87 9.25
C MET A 24 0.41 -41.58 9.87
N PHE A 25 0.19 -41.57 11.18
CA PHE A 25 -0.08 -40.38 11.98
C PHE A 25 1.12 -39.98 12.85
N THR A 26 2.36 -40.16 12.35
CA THR A 26 3.38 -39.20 12.77
C THR A 26 2.93 -37.86 12.21
N ASN A 27 2.25 -37.06 13.04
CA ASN A 27 2.17 -35.62 12.83
C ASN A 27 3.58 -35.20 12.42
N SER A 28 3.75 -34.84 11.15
CA SER A 28 4.88 -34.04 10.71
C SER A 28 4.74 -32.74 11.47
N TYR A 29 5.23 -32.71 12.71
CA TYR A 29 5.52 -31.45 13.37
C TYR A 29 6.48 -30.76 12.41
N ALA A 30 6.00 -29.73 11.71
CA ALA A 30 6.79 -28.94 10.79
C ALA A 30 8.07 -28.53 11.55
N VAL A 31 9.22 -28.90 10.99
CA VAL A 31 10.49 -28.57 11.63
C VAL A 31 10.72 -27.09 11.35
N VAL A 32 10.42 -26.23 12.33
CA VAL A 32 10.62 -24.77 12.22
C VAL A 32 11.98 -24.49 11.59
N ASN A 33 11.96 -23.83 10.43
CA ASN A 33 13.14 -23.54 9.65
C ASN A 33 14.16 -22.77 10.51
N ALA A 34 15.39 -23.26 10.60
CA ALA A 34 16.44 -22.64 11.40
C ALA A 34 16.74 -21.19 11.01
N TYR A 35 16.34 -20.76 9.81
CA TYR A 35 16.47 -19.39 9.34
C TYR A 35 15.46 -18.40 9.94
N ASP A 36 14.32 -18.90 10.40
CA ASP A 36 13.24 -18.10 11.02
C ASP A 36 13.45 -17.93 12.52
N LYS A 37 14.45 -18.60 13.11
CA LYS A 37 14.78 -18.45 14.53
C LYS A 37 15.68 -17.23 14.75
N PRO A 38 15.57 -16.59 15.92
CA PRO A 38 16.49 -15.53 16.31
C PRO A 38 17.94 -16.02 16.29
N VAL A 39 18.84 -15.15 15.87
CA VAL A 39 20.29 -15.33 15.97
C VAL A 39 20.90 -14.17 16.72
N ASN A 40 21.94 -14.44 17.50
CA ASN A 40 22.68 -13.38 18.17
C ASN A 40 23.29 -12.45 17.12
N HIS A 41 22.84 -11.20 17.10
CA HIS A 41 23.45 -10.15 16.31
C HIS A 41 24.92 -9.94 16.76
N PRO A 42 25.86 -9.59 15.87
CA PRO A 42 27.19 -9.16 16.29
C PRO A 42 27.13 -8.10 17.41
N PRO A 43 28.02 -8.11 18.42
CA PRO A 43 27.99 -7.11 19.47
C PRO A 43 28.18 -5.69 18.89
N ILE A 44 27.23 -4.79 19.15
CA ILE A 44 27.27 -3.39 18.68
C ILE A 44 27.15 -2.41 19.85
N PRO A 45 27.77 -1.22 19.76
CA PRO A 45 27.46 -0.13 20.68
C PRO A 45 26.03 0.36 20.41
N LEU A 46 25.33 0.74 21.48
CA LEU A 46 24.08 1.50 21.36
C LEU A 46 24.39 2.98 21.58
N LEU A 47 24.07 3.80 20.59
CA LEU A 47 24.42 5.21 20.53
C LEU A 47 23.16 6.08 20.48
N ASP A 48 23.24 7.28 21.05
CA ASP A 48 22.24 8.32 20.82
C ASP A 48 22.44 9.02 19.46
N GLU A 49 21.53 9.94 19.12
CA GLU A 49 21.55 10.68 17.85
C GLU A 49 22.84 11.52 17.66
N GLN A 50 23.53 11.88 18.74
CA GLN A 50 24.80 12.60 18.70
C GLN A 50 26.00 11.64 18.56
N GLY A 51 25.78 10.33 18.51
CA GLY A 51 26.81 9.30 18.44
C GLY A 51 27.49 9.01 19.78
N LYS A 52 26.93 9.50 20.90
CA LYS A 52 27.45 9.22 22.23
C LYS A 52 26.86 7.91 22.75
N HIS A 53 27.64 7.15 23.49
CA HIS A 53 27.19 5.88 24.05
C HIS A 53 26.04 6.08 25.04
N VAL A 54 24.99 5.27 24.95
CA VAL A 54 23.76 5.43 25.74
C VAL A 54 24.00 5.29 27.26
N LEU A 55 24.94 4.45 27.68
CA LEU A 55 25.35 4.32 29.09
C LEU A 55 25.97 5.62 29.65
N GLU A 56 26.49 6.49 28.79
CA GLU A 56 27.09 7.76 29.21
C GLU A 56 26.14 8.95 29.05
N SER A 57 25.19 8.87 28.12
CA SER A 57 24.28 9.98 27.82
C SER A 57 22.93 9.85 28.52
N ASN A 58 22.47 8.63 28.80
CA ASN A 58 21.10 8.31 29.22
C ASN A 58 20.02 8.85 28.27
N ASN A 59 20.39 9.15 27.03
CA ASN A 59 19.49 9.58 25.97
C ASN A 59 18.82 8.37 25.30
N PRO A 60 17.74 8.57 24.51
CA PRO A 60 17.20 7.52 23.66
C PRO A 60 18.25 7.06 22.64
N TYR A 61 18.19 5.79 22.24
CA TYR A 61 19.07 5.28 21.20
C TYR A 61 18.61 5.77 19.82
N SER A 62 19.57 5.97 18.92
CA SER A 62 19.35 6.24 17.51
C SER A 62 19.61 4.95 16.73
N PRO A 63 18.58 4.35 16.10
CA PRO A 63 18.75 3.28 15.12
C PRO A 63 19.81 3.61 14.07
N LYS A 64 19.80 4.82 13.50
CA LYS A 64 20.77 5.26 12.49
C LYS A 64 22.20 5.22 13.04
N LYS A 65 22.47 5.85 14.18
CA LYS A 65 23.82 5.89 14.75
C LYS A 65 24.28 4.53 15.29
N SER A 66 23.39 3.71 15.81
CA SER A 66 23.76 2.40 16.37
C SER A 66 24.00 1.36 15.27
N CYS A 67 23.14 1.29 14.26
CA CYS A 67 23.18 0.26 13.22
C CYS A 67 24.05 0.65 12.02
N GLU A 68 23.76 1.79 11.36
CA GLU A 68 24.59 2.30 10.26
C GLU A 68 25.94 2.79 10.78
N GLY A 69 25.98 3.48 11.93
CA GLY A 69 27.23 3.97 12.51
C GLY A 69 28.21 2.87 12.94
N SER A 70 27.74 1.62 13.08
CA SER A 70 28.59 0.43 13.26
C SER A 70 29.12 -0.17 11.95
N GLY A 71 28.71 0.38 10.80
CA GLY A 71 29.12 -0.05 9.45
C GLY A 71 28.40 -1.29 8.93
N CYS A 72 27.23 -1.63 9.49
CA CYS A 72 26.53 -2.89 9.21
C CYS A 72 25.28 -2.76 8.33
N HIS A 73 24.70 -1.57 8.20
CA HIS A 73 23.47 -1.38 7.43
C HIS A 73 23.49 -0.02 6.72
N ASP A 74 23.02 0.03 5.47
CA ASP A 74 22.77 1.27 4.75
C ASP A 74 21.40 1.82 5.16
N TYR A 75 21.37 2.65 6.22
CA TYR A 75 20.12 3.16 6.78
C TYR A 75 19.38 4.05 5.78
N GLU A 76 20.11 4.83 4.97
CA GLU A 76 19.49 5.66 3.93
C GLU A 76 18.81 4.79 2.88
N ALA A 77 19.48 3.77 2.33
CA ALA A 77 18.85 2.87 1.37
C ALA A 77 17.63 2.14 1.95
N ILE A 78 17.72 1.70 3.22
CA ILE A 78 16.61 1.04 3.92
C ILE A 78 15.39 1.96 4.03
N THR A 79 15.61 3.20 4.45
CA THR A 79 14.53 4.15 4.74
C THR A 79 13.90 4.80 3.50
N HIS A 80 14.45 4.56 2.31
CA HIS A 80 13.81 4.92 1.04
C HIS A 80 12.80 3.85 0.57
N ALA A 81 12.74 2.68 1.20
CA ALA A 81 11.75 1.67 0.85
C ALA A 81 10.32 2.15 1.16
N TYR A 82 9.33 1.60 0.43
CA TYR A 82 7.93 2.04 0.51
C TYR A 82 7.37 2.06 1.95
N HIS A 83 7.72 1.06 2.75
CA HIS A 83 7.24 0.91 4.12
C HIS A 83 7.73 2.02 5.08
N PHE A 84 8.76 2.77 4.68
CA PHE A 84 9.33 3.91 5.42
C PHE A 84 9.03 5.24 4.74
N GLU A 85 8.90 5.30 3.41
CA GLU A 85 8.58 6.54 2.71
C GLU A 85 7.09 6.86 2.70
N MET A 86 6.22 5.86 2.61
CA MET A 86 4.76 6.04 2.59
C MET A 86 4.29 7.07 1.54
N GLY A 87 5.03 7.24 0.44
CA GLY A 87 4.78 8.20 -0.64
C GLY A 87 5.23 9.65 -0.35
N ARG A 88 6.04 9.90 0.68
CA ARG A 88 6.54 11.25 1.03
C ARG A 88 7.47 11.82 -0.04
N ASP A 89 8.43 11.03 -0.47
CA ASP A 89 9.35 11.34 -1.58
C ASP A 89 8.61 11.60 -2.91
N GLU A 90 7.44 11.01 -3.10
CA GLU A 90 6.55 11.22 -4.24
C GLU A 90 5.52 12.35 -4.06
N ALA A 91 5.47 13.00 -2.89
CA ALA A 91 4.45 13.98 -2.56
C ALA A 91 4.57 15.27 -3.37
N ASP A 92 3.44 15.79 -3.85
CA ASP A 92 3.30 17.00 -4.65
C ASP A 92 1.90 17.61 -4.43
N ASP A 93 1.82 18.93 -4.20
CA ASP A 93 0.54 19.61 -3.91
C ASP A 93 -0.46 19.55 -5.07
N SER A 94 0.00 19.24 -6.29
CA SER A 94 -0.83 19.03 -7.48
C SER A 94 -1.15 17.56 -7.75
N TYR A 95 -0.59 16.62 -6.96
CA TYR A 95 -0.72 15.17 -7.18
C TYR A 95 -2.18 14.73 -7.41
N GLY A 96 -3.06 15.07 -6.46
CA GLY A 96 -4.47 14.72 -6.52
C GLY A 96 -5.27 15.60 -7.47
N LEU A 97 -4.84 16.85 -7.72
CA LEU A 97 -5.49 17.77 -8.66
C LEU A 97 -5.46 17.19 -10.08
N LYS A 98 -4.30 16.70 -10.52
CA LYS A 98 -4.12 15.99 -11.81
C LYS A 98 -5.01 14.76 -11.97
N ARG A 99 -5.63 14.31 -10.87
CA ARG A 99 -6.36 13.04 -10.73
C ARG A 99 -7.77 13.22 -10.16
N GLY A 100 -8.31 14.45 -10.17
CA GLY A 100 -9.70 14.74 -9.78
C GLY A 100 -10.02 14.66 -8.28
N LEU A 101 -8.99 14.63 -7.42
CA LEU A 101 -9.08 14.64 -5.96
C LEU A 101 -8.04 15.60 -5.35
N PRO A 102 -8.24 16.92 -5.48
CA PRO A 102 -7.22 17.93 -5.18
C PRO A 102 -6.81 18.07 -3.70
N HIS A 103 -7.49 17.36 -2.80
CA HIS A 103 -7.12 17.29 -1.39
C HIS A 103 -6.00 16.28 -1.12
N LEU A 104 -5.74 15.36 -2.05
CA LEU A 104 -4.65 14.38 -1.93
C LEU A 104 -3.36 14.96 -2.51
N VAL A 105 -2.26 14.76 -1.79
CA VAL A 105 -0.95 15.37 -2.06
C VAL A 105 0.14 14.31 -2.22
N SER A 106 -0.19 13.04 -2.10
CA SER A 106 0.76 11.94 -2.22
C SER A 106 0.05 10.66 -2.67
N PRO A 107 0.80 9.72 -3.27
CA PRO A 107 0.28 8.41 -3.61
C PRO A 107 0.16 7.41 -2.46
N GLY A 108 0.87 7.63 -1.34
CA GLY A 108 0.91 6.68 -0.22
C GLY A 108 0.18 7.19 1.02
N TYR A 109 0.36 6.52 2.16
CA TYR A 109 -0.30 6.90 3.40
C TYR A 109 0.06 8.30 3.92
N PHE A 110 1.18 8.89 3.46
CA PHE A 110 1.57 10.26 3.77
C PHE A 110 0.96 11.27 2.79
N GLY A 111 -0.36 11.44 2.85
CA GLY A 111 -1.08 12.45 2.06
C GLY A 111 -1.91 11.91 0.88
N GLY A 112 -1.92 10.60 0.67
CA GLY A 112 -2.92 9.90 -0.12
C GLY A 112 -4.10 9.44 0.73
N TYR A 113 -4.83 8.42 0.26
CA TYR A 113 -5.93 7.87 1.04
C TYR A 113 -5.40 7.16 2.30
N THR A 114 -5.80 7.64 3.48
CA THR A 114 -5.36 7.05 4.76
C THR A 114 -5.96 5.68 5.01
N CYS A 115 -5.21 4.81 5.71
CA CYS A 115 -5.62 3.43 6.05
C CYS A 115 -6.97 3.33 6.78
N MET A 116 -7.47 4.47 7.28
CA MET A 116 -8.77 4.66 7.91
C MET A 116 -9.89 4.62 6.88
N GLY A 117 -10.62 3.50 6.84
CA GLY A 117 -11.89 3.33 6.12
C GLY A 117 -12.96 4.33 6.55
N GLY A 118 -13.96 4.57 5.68
CA GLY A 118 -15.16 5.34 6.00
C GLY A 118 -15.25 6.70 5.31
N ASP A 119 -16.32 7.40 5.66
CA ASP A 119 -16.62 8.75 5.22
C ASP A 119 -15.82 9.69 6.15
N THR A 120 -15.10 10.69 5.65
CA THR A 120 -14.21 11.61 6.42
C THR A 120 -12.80 11.09 6.82
N PRO A 121 -11.98 10.56 5.87
CA PRO A 121 -10.57 10.30 6.18
C PRO A 121 -9.83 11.61 6.50
N ASN A 122 -8.80 11.54 7.35
CA ASN A 122 -7.90 12.67 7.58
C ASN A 122 -7.17 13.03 6.27
N VAL A 123 -6.95 14.32 6.07
CA VAL A 123 -6.23 14.90 4.93
C VAL A 123 -4.98 15.61 5.42
N LEU A 124 -3.84 15.26 4.83
CA LEU A 124 -2.56 15.92 5.09
C LEU A 124 -2.56 17.30 4.41
N ALA A 125 -2.16 18.35 5.13
CA ALA A 125 -2.07 19.68 4.57
C ALA A 125 -1.07 19.73 3.40
N LYS A 126 -1.35 20.59 2.43
CA LYS A 126 -0.40 20.91 1.36
C LYS A 126 0.90 21.42 1.95
N LYS A 127 2.00 21.28 1.22
CA LYS A 127 3.26 21.88 1.64
C LYS A 127 3.15 23.39 1.67
N ASP A 128 2.56 24.03 0.66
CA ASP A 128 2.38 25.49 0.65
C ASP A 128 0.90 25.88 0.82
N ASN A 129 0.56 26.47 1.97
CA ASN A 129 -0.77 27.05 2.25
C ASN A 129 -0.72 28.57 2.43
N SER A 130 0.39 29.22 2.07
CA SER A 130 0.61 30.65 2.38
C SER A 130 -0.41 31.58 1.72
N ALA A 131 -0.93 31.20 0.55
CA ALA A 131 -1.95 31.97 -0.16
C ALA A 131 -3.32 31.93 0.52
N ASN A 132 -3.69 30.77 1.10
CA ASN A 132 -5.00 30.49 1.68
C ASN A 132 -4.86 29.69 3.00
N PRO A 133 -4.43 30.32 4.11
CA PRO A 133 -4.18 29.61 5.37
C PRO A 133 -5.42 28.92 5.95
N GLU A 134 -6.60 29.45 5.66
CA GLU A 134 -7.89 28.86 6.00
C GLU A 134 -8.12 27.49 5.34
N ASP A 135 -7.42 27.19 4.24
CA ASP A 135 -7.46 25.91 3.53
C ASP A 135 -6.50 24.86 4.10
N PHE A 136 -5.73 25.19 5.16
CA PHE A 136 -4.92 24.20 5.86
C PHE A 136 -5.79 23.03 6.29
N ALA A 137 -5.42 21.81 5.89
CA ALA A 137 -6.23 20.62 6.04
C ALA A 137 -6.32 20.13 7.50
N ASP A 138 -6.50 18.83 7.69
CA ASP A 138 -6.75 18.27 9.01
C ASP A 138 -5.49 18.21 9.87
N LEU A 139 -4.35 17.88 9.25
CA LEU A 139 -3.10 17.61 9.95
C LEU A 139 -1.91 18.13 9.13
N GLY A 140 -0.92 18.68 9.81
CA GLY A 140 0.43 18.79 9.27
C GLY A 140 1.23 17.50 9.44
N ALA A 141 2.49 17.50 9.03
CA ALA A 141 3.37 16.33 9.16
C ALA A 141 3.50 15.85 10.61
N ALA A 142 3.64 16.77 11.58
CA ALA A 142 3.76 16.41 12.99
C ALA A 142 2.51 15.69 13.54
N GLY A 143 1.30 16.16 13.20
CA GLY A 143 0.05 15.48 13.54
C GLY A 143 -0.10 14.14 12.85
N TRP A 144 0.41 14.01 11.62
CA TRP A 144 0.52 12.72 10.94
C TRP A 144 1.42 11.77 11.72
N VAL A 145 2.60 12.21 12.16
CA VAL A 145 3.55 11.41 12.96
C VAL A 145 2.90 10.95 14.26
N LYS A 146 2.26 11.87 15.01
CA LYS A 146 1.53 11.55 16.24
C LYS A 146 0.49 10.45 16.04
N ASN A 147 -0.27 10.52 14.95
CA ASN A 147 -1.41 9.64 14.70
C ASN A 147 -1.02 8.29 14.06
N CYS A 148 -0.01 8.29 13.20
CA CYS A 148 0.28 7.17 12.31
C CYS A 148 1.55 6.40 12.69
N MET A 149 2.53 7.02 13.36
CA MET A 149 3.82 6.37 13.63
C MET A 149 3.73 5.15 14.55
N SER A 150 2.67 4.99 15.35
CA SER A 150 2.47 3.73 16.10
C SER A 150 2.30 2.50 15.20
N CYS A 151 1.80 2.67 13.97
CA CYS A 151 1.53 1.60 12.99
C CYS A 151 2.52 1.61 11.80
N HIS A 152 3.37 2.62 11.69
CA HIS A 152 4.34 2.77 10.60
C HIS A 152 5.72 3.01 11.22
N THR A 153 6.74 2.29 10.76
CA THR A 153 7.99 2.06 11.49
C THR A 153 8.91 3.28 11.66
N GLY A 154 8.51 4.49 11.25
CA GLY A 154 9.36 5.68 11.24
C GLY A 154 10.23 5.72 9.99
N GLY A 155 11.33 6.48 10.01
CA GLY A 155 12.15 6.77 8.82
C GLY A 155 11.41 7.66 7.82
N GLY A 156 11.97 7.85 6.62
CA GLY A 156 11.32 8.51 5.48
C GLY A 156 10.37 9.66 5.85
N TRP A 157 9.06 9.38 5.85
CA TRP A 157 7.98 10.35 6.16
C TRP A 157 8.00 10.97 7.57
N ALA A 158 8.52 10.27 8.57
CA ALA A 158 8.63 10.72 9.95
C ALA A 158 10.00 11.34 10.27
N GLU A 159 10.95 11.23 9.34
CA GLU A 159 12.32 11.76 9.48
C GLU A 159 12.55 13.02 8.66
N LYS A 160 12.05 13.04 7.42
CA LYS A 160 12.32 14.08 6.42
C LYS A 160 11.05 14.78 5.97
N ASP A 161 11.15 16.06 5.69
CA ASP A 161 10.13 16.86 5.02
C ASP A 161 9.95 16.43 3.55
N ARG A 162 8.97 16.99 2.86
CA ARG A 162 8.72 16.66 1.45
C ARG A 162 9.83 17.11 0.50
N ASP A 163 10.82 17.90 0.94
CA ASP A 163 12.02 18.27 0.16
C ASP A 163 13.21 17.33 0.46
N GLY A 164 13.01 16.30 1.29
CA GLY A 164 14.07 15.35 1.68
C GLY A 164 14.99 15.87 2.78
N ILE A 165 14.66 16.98 3.44
CA ILE A 165 15.47 17.57 4.52
C ILE A 165 14.95 17.06 5.86
N ARG A 166 15.84 16.65 6.77
CA ARG A 166 15.46 16.21 8.12
C ARG A 166 14.74 17.35 8.85
N TYR A 167 13.58 17.08 9.43
CA TYR A 167 12.69 18.16 9.92
C TYR A 167 13.35 19.08 10.95
N ASP A 168 14.20 18.56 11.84
CA ASP A 168 14.88 19.32 12.88
C ASP A 168 16.19 20.00 12.40
N GLU A 169 16.60 19.78 11.15
CA GLU A 169 17.76 20.39 10.50
C GLU A 169 17.40 21.53 9.53
N LYS A 170 16.12 21.64 9.15
CA LYS A 170 15.66 22.74 8.29
C LYS A 170 15.93 24.09 8.96
N ASN A 171 16.52 25.01 8.19
CA ASN A 171 16.68 26.38 8.64
C ASN A 171 15.32 27.06 8.74
N MET A 172 15.02 27.61 9.92
CA MET A 172 13.72 28.23 10.20
C MET A 172 13.40 29.41 9.27
N ALA A 173 14.42 30.12 8.77
CA ALA A 173 14.24 31.24 7.84
C ALA A 173 13.72 30.79 6.47
N ASP A 174 13.90 29.52 6.11
CA ASP A 174 13.48 28.94 4.83
C ASP A 174 12.09 28.29 4.92
N ILE A 175 11.50 28.22 6.13
CA ILE A 175 10.16 27.66 6.35
C ILE A 175 9.12 28.72 5.97
N LYS A 176 8.29 28.40 4.98
CA LYS A 176 7.16 29.24 4.60
C LYS A 176 6.11 29.28 5.70
N GLN A 177 5.41 30.40 5.82
CA GLN A 177 4.28 30.51 6.73
C GLN A 177 3.19 29.50 6.33
N TYR A 178 2.68 28.74 7.30
CA TYR A 178 1.70 27.68 7.09
C TYR A 178 2.18 26.53 6.21
N ASP A 179 3.49 26.26 6.20
CA ASP A 179 4.04 25.06 5.54
C ASP A 179 3.50 23.79 6.22
N GLY A 180 2.84 22.92 5.47
CA GLY A 180 2.20 21.70 6.03
C GLY A 180 3.17 20.70 6.65
N ASP A 181 4.47 20.81 6.38
CA ASP A 181 5.51 19.99 6.99
C ASP A 181 5.93 20.53 8.39
N TYR A 182 5.67 21.81 8.66
CA TYR A 182 6.17 22.51 9.86
C TYR A 182 5.07 23.15 10.71
N TYR A 183 3.87 23.32 10.19
CA TYR A 183 2.71 23.84 10.92
C TYR A 183 1.73 22.73 11.25
N GLU A 184 1.02 22.89 12.37
CA GLU A 184 -0.02 21.99 12.82
C GLU A 184 -1.18 22.79 13.42
N ARG A 185 -2.37 22.19 13.41
CA ARG A 185 -3.55 22.69 14.09
C ARG A 185 -3.50 22.33 15.58
N HIS A 186 -3.48 23.35 16.43
CA HIS A 186 -3.51 23.22 17.88
C HIS A 186 -4.84 23.71 18.44
N THR A 187 -5.57 22.83 19.11
CA THR A 187 -6.75 23.22 19.88
C THR A 187 -6.32 23.68 21.26
N MET A 188 -6.61 24.94 21.59
CA MET A 188 -6.31 25.57 22.86
C MET A 188 -7.35 25.17 23.92
N PRO A 189 -7.06 25.28 25.23
CA PRO A 189 -8.00 24.91 26.29
C PRO A 189 -9.33 25.67 26.27
N ASN A 190 -9.37 26.85 25.63
CA ASN A 190 -10.59 27.63 25.40
C ASN A 190 -11.45 27.10 24.23
N GLY A 191 -11.02 26.04 23.56
CA GLY A 191 -11.69 25.45 22.40
C GLY A 191 -11.35 26.09 21.06
N GLU A 192 -10.51 27.15 21.04
CA GLU A 192 -10.08 27.77 19.78
C GLU A 192 -8.98 26.96 19.10
N SER A 193 -9.02 26.92 17.78
CA SER A 193 -8.07 26.19 16.95
C SER A 193 -7.14 27.16 16.23
N HIS A 194 -5.84 27.03 16.44
CA HIS A 194 -4.81 27.91 15.87
C HIS A 194 -3.76 27.10 15.11
N LEU A 195 -3.29 27.63 13.97
CA LEU A 195 -2.15 27.05 13.27
C LEU A 195 -0.85 27.54 13.92
N MET A 196 -0.03 26.60 14.39
CA MET A 196 1.22 26.89 15.07
C MET A 196 2.35 26.08 14.46
N MET A 197 3.55 26.64 14.43
CA MET A 197 4.75 25.91 14.01
C MET A 197 5.10 24.85 15.06
N HIS A 198 5.29 23.61 14.63
CA HIS A 198 5.74 22.51 15.47
C HIS A 198 7.25 22.61 15.73
N ASP A 199 7.66 22.42 16.98
CA ASP A 199 9.07 22.47 17.38
C ASP A 199 9.75 21.11 17.16
N TRP A 200 10.21 20.88 15.92
CA TRP A 200 10.94 19.68 15.55
C TRP A 200 12.27 19.52 16.29
N LYS A 201 12.92 20.62 16.71
CA LYS A 201 14.17 20.54 17.49
C LYS A 201 13.93 19.96 18.88
N LYS A 202 12.77 20.26 19.48
CA LYS A 202 12.34 19.69 20.75
C LYS A 202 11.83 18.26 20.61
N SER A 203 10.92 17.99 19.67
CA SER A 203 10.39 16.62 19.50
C SER A 203 11.42 15.63 18.96
N GLY A 204 12.42 16.15 18.23
CA GLY A 204 13.22 15.38 17.29
C GLY A 204 12.35 14.77 16.19
N VAL A 205 12.94 13.81 15.48
CA VAL A 205 12.31 13.09 14.37
C VAL A 205 12.13 11.62 14.70
N GLY A 206 11.23 10.94 13.98
CA GLY A 206 11.02 9.50 14.14
C GLY A 206 11.92 8.70 13.20
N GLU A 207 13.10 8.29 13.69
CA GLU A 207 13.95 7.31 12.97
C GLU A 207 13.24 5.95 12.79
N ALA A 208 13.72 5.14 11.84
CA ALA A 208 13.22 3.81 11.58
C ALA A 208 13.47 2.87 12.77
N ASP A 209 12.40 2.33 13.34
CA ASP A 209 12.44 1.38 14.44
C ASP A 209 12.67 -0.05 13.91
N CYS A 210 13.94 -0.39 13.69
CA CYS A 210 14.35 -1.70 13.18
C CYS A 210 13.87 -2.87 14.07
N MET A 211 13.69 -2.65 15.37
CA MET A 211 13.26 -3.70 16.31
C MET A 211 11.82 -4.15 16.08
N VAL A 212 10.97 -3.33 15.45
CA VAL A 212 9.62 -3.76 15.07
C VAL A 212 9.67 -4.99 14.16
N CYS A 213 10.69 -5.10 13.32
CA CYS A 213 10.87 -6.22 12.39
C CYS A 213 11.86 -7.27 12.90
N HIS A 214 12.90 -6.86 13.62
CA HIS A 214 13.99 -7.76 14.01
C HIS A 214 13.86 -8.34 15.42
N ALA A 215 13.05 -7.76 16.31
CA ALA A 215 12.83 -8.36 17.62
C ALA A 215 11.87 -9.56 17.51
N ASP A 216 12.20 -10.66 18.18
CA ASP A 216 11.26 -11.75 18.38
C ASP A 216 10.25 -11.36 19.46
N VAL A 217 9.01 -11.14 19.05
CA VAL A 217 7.94 -10.69 19.94
C VAL A 217 7.67 -11.68 21.09
N THR A 218 8.00 -12.96 20.90
CA THR A 218 7.83 -14.01 21.92
C THR A 218 8.92 -13.98 22.99
N MET A 219 10.04 -13.31 22.71
CA MET A 219 11.16 -13.13 23.63
C MET A 219 11.13 -11.79 24.37
N LEU A 220 10.19 -10.90 24.04
CA LEU A 220 10.04 -9.61 24.72
C LEU A 220 9.69 -9.81 26.19
N LYS A 221 10.21 -8.94 27.06
CA LYS A 221 9.96 -8.97 28.50
C LYS A 221 9.76 -7.57 29.05
N THR A 222 8.85 -7.44 30.01
CA THR A 222 8.79 -6.25 30.86
C THR A 222 9.98 -6.24 31.81
N PRO A 223 10.80 -5.19 31.83
CA PRO A 223 11.85 -5.05 32.84
C PRO A 223 11.26 -4.91 34.25
N GLU A 224 11.88 -5.53 35.25
CA GLU A 224 11.40 -5.54 36.64
C GLU A 224 11.26 -4.13 37.24
N ASP A 225 12.14 -3.21 36.83
CA ASP A 225 12.21 -1.82 37.28
C ASP A 225 11.43 -0.83 36.37
N SER A 226 10.71 -1.32 35.35
CA SER A 226 9.91 -0.46 34.44
C SER A 226 8.70 0.21 35.10
N GLY A 227 8.26 -0.33 36.23
CA GLY A 227 7.03 0.06 36.92
C GLY A 227 5.73 -0.41 36.24
N LEU A 228 5.81 -1.12 35.11
CA LEU A 228 4.65 -1.63 34.39
C LEU A 228 4.19 -2.98 34.95
N GLU A 229 2.89 -3.10 35.25
CA GLU A 229 2.29 -4.39 35.66
C GLU A 229 2.16 -5.38 34.49
N VAL A 230 1.97 -4.85 33.28
CA VAL A 230 1.79 -5.64 32.05
C VAL A 230 2.66 -5.04 30.94
N MET A 231 3.30 -5.91 30.17
CA MET A 231 4.11 -5.51 29.01
C MET A 231 3.26 -4.71 28.02
N LEU A 232 3.77 -3.54 27.62
CA LEU A 232 3.16 -2.82 26.50
C LEU A 232 3.46 -3.56 25.21
N SER A 233 2.43 -3.89 24.42
CA SER A 233 2.64 -4.39 23.05
C SER A 233 3.57 -3.45 22.27
N PRO A 234 4.34 -3.93 21.27
CA PRO A 234 5.28 -3.09 20.54
C PRO A 234 4.70 -1.77 20.01
N ARG A 235 3.50 -1.83 19.44
CA ARG A 235 2.77 -0.65 18.99
C ARG A 235 2.45 0.33 20.12
N LYS A 236 2.03 -0.17 21.29
CA LYS A 236 1.69 0.66 22.46
C LYS A 236 2.93 1.28 23.10
N ALA A 237 4.04 0.54 23.12
CA ALA A 237 5.30 1.02 23.64
C ALA A 237 5.81 2.24 22.84
N ARG A 238 5.73 2.17 21.49
CA ARG A 238 6.00 3.31 20.60
C ARG A 238 4.98 4.43 20.80
N GLN A 239 3.68 4.09 20.81
CA GLN A 239 2.58 5.07 20.94
C GLN A 239 2.70 5.95 22.19
N ALA A 240 3.20 5.41 23.30
CA ALA A 240 3.39 6.13 24.56
C ALA A 240 4.28 7.37 24.43
N PHE A 241 5.14 7.43 23.41
CA PHE A 241 5.97 8.59 23.10
C PHE A 241 5.41 9.42 21.96
N THR A 242 4.91 8.77 20.89
CA THR A 242 4.50 9.50 19.68
C THR A 242 3.33 10.44 19.92
N THR A 243 2.33 10.04 20.73
CA THR A 243 1.14 10.88 20.96
C THR A 243 1.46 12.15 21.75
N GLU A 244 2.48 12.09 22.61
CA GLU A 244 2.96 13.21 23.42
C GLU A 244 3.98 14.09 22.66
N GLY A 245 4.31 13.75 21.41
CA GLY A 245 5.26 14.51 20.60
C GLY A 245 6.74 14.21 20.90
N PHE A 246 7.05 13.09 21.55
CA PHE A 246 8.42 12.61 21.78
C PHE A 246 8.88 11.69 20.64
N PHE A 247 9.02 12.24 19.43
CA PHE A 247 9.25 11.43 18.22
C PHE A 247 10.60 10.69 18.26
N ARG A 248 11.67 11.35 18.71
CA ARG A 248 13.01 10.76 18.85
C ARG A 248 13.03 9.56 19.80
N GLN A 249 12.14 9.53 20.78
CA GLN A 249 12.09 8.52 21.84
C GLN A 249 11.30 7.27 21.44
N ALA A 250 10.56 7.30 20.34
CA ALA A 250 9.59 6.27 20.01
C ALA A 250 10.21 4.88 19.85
N ALA A 251 11.39 4.78 19.20
CA ALA A 251 12.10 3.51 19.03
C ALA A 251 12.60 2.95 20.37
N SER A 252 13.12 3.80 21.25
CA SER A 252 13.49 3.40 22.63
C SER A 252 12.32 2.81 23.40
N GLY A 253 11.08 3.23 23.11
CA GLY A 253 9.89 2.66 23.74
C GLY A 253 9.74 1.17 23.48
N LEU A 254 9.95 0.69 22.24
CA LEU A 254 9.96 -0.75 21.97
C LEU A 254 11.20 -1.43 22.58
N LEU A 255 12.36 -0.77 22.51
CA LEU A 255 13.62 -1.33 23.02
C LEU A 255 13.56 -1.66 24.52
N GLU A 256 12.74 -0.96 25.31
CA GLU A 256 12.50 -1.30 26.72
C GLU A 256 12.09 -2.77 26.93
N ASN A 257 11.34 -3.33 25.98
CA ASN A 257 10.91 -4.72 26.06
C ASN A 257 11.93 -5.72 25.48
N VAL A 258 12.99 -5.24 24.84
CA VAL A 258 14.01 -6.07 24.17
C VAL A 258 15.09 -6.46 25.16
N VAL A 259 15.51 -7.72 25.10
CA VAL A 259 16.53 -8.30 25.97
C VAL A 259 17.79 -8.67 25.19
N ASP A 260 18.91 -8.74 25.90
CA ASP A 260 20.17 -9.25 25.38
C ASP A 260 20.18 -10.80 25.22
N LYS A 261 21.31 -11.34 24.77
CA LYS A 261 21.53 -12.79 24.59
C LYS A 261 21.35 -13.63 25.85
N ASP A 262 21.49 -13.04 27.03
CA ASP A 262 21.36 -13.70 28.33
C ASP A 262 19.98 -13.43 28.96
N GLY A 263 19.10 -12.74 28.24
CA GLY A 263 17.74 -12.43 28.65
C GLY A 263 17.62 -11.25 29.62
N LYS A 264 18.64 -10.39 29.69
CA LYS A 264 18.68 -9.17 30.49
C LYS A 264 18.07 -8.00 29.73
N SER A 265 17.32 -7.16 30.42
CA SER A 265 16.70 -5.96 29.86
C SER A 265 17.77 -4.91 29.52
N LEU A 266 17.68 -4.29 28.35
CA LEU A 266 18.66 -3.28 27.92
C LEU A 266 18.50 -1.93 28.65
N MET A 267 17.24 -1.54 28.90
CA MET A 267 16.90 -0.25 29.49
C MET A 267 15.48 -0.20 30.04
N THR A 268 15.19 0.82 30.85
CA THR A 268 13.84 1.17 31.32
C THR A 268 13.52 2.65 31.13
N VAL A 269 12.23 2.93 30.99
CA VAL A 269 11.70 4.30 31.03
C VAL A 269 11.32 4.60 32.47
N ALA A 270 11.88 5.66 33.04
CA ALA A 270 11.50 6.09 34.38
C ALA A 270 10.03 6.55 34.36
N ARG A 271 9.20 6.00 35.26
CA ARG A 271 7.78 6.34 35.34
C ARG A 271 7.35 6.71 36.76
N ALA A 272 6.30 7.51 36.87
CA ALA A 272 5.64 7.86 38.12
C ALA A 272 4.13 7.99 37.92
N ILE A 273 3.35 7.78 38.98
CA ILE A 273 1.91 8.08 38.99
C ILE A 273 1.75 9.59 38.84
N GLN A 274 1.07 10.02 37.80
CA GLN A 274 0.84 11.41 37.43
C GLN A 274 -0.61 11.59 36.95
N PRO A 275 -1.16 12.81 36.92
CA PRO A 275 -2.47 13.06 36.30
C PRO A 275 -2.54 12.46 34.90
N ASN A 276 -3.64 11.76 34.62
CA ASN A 276 -3.83 11.09 33.35
C ASN A 276 -3.87 12.14 32.22
N PRO A 277 -2.94 12.10 31.25
CA PRO A 277 -2.92 13.05 30.13
C PRO A 277 -4.15 12.87 29.22
N GLY A 278 -4.83 11.72 29.35
CA GLY A 278 -5.99 11.33 28.57
C GLY A 278 -5.64 10.92 27.15
N MET A 279 -6.62 10.92 26.26
CA MET A 279 -6.43 10.55 24.85
C MET A 279 -6.99 11.65 23.96
N HIS A 280 -6.32 11.90 22.83
CA HIS A 280 -6.79 12.83 21.79
C HIS A 280 -7.03 14.27 22.29
N GLY A 281 -6.15 14.78 23.16
CA GLY A 281 -6.18 16.16 23.64
C GLY A 281 -7.24 16.47 24.71
N GLN A 282 -7.91 15.45 25.25
CA GLN A 282 -8.80 15.59 26.41
C GLN A 282 -8.07 15.15 27.68
N PRO A 283 -8.12 15.92 28.79
CA PRO A 283 -7.56 15.48 30.07
C PRO A 283 -8.18 14.16 30.50
N GLY A 284 -7.32 13.20 30.86
CA GLY A 284 -7.76 11.94 31.40
C GLY A 284 -8.29 12.12 32.81
N VAL A 285 -9.27 11.29 33.20
CA VAL A 285 -9.75 11.26 34.58
C VAL A 285 -8.78 10.43 35.43
N GLY A 286 -8.45 10.94 36.62
CA GLY A 286 -7.63 10.25 37.60
C GLY A 286 -6.13 10.37 37.34
N GLU A 287 -5.38 9.46 37.93
CA GLU A 287 -3.93 9.34 37.77
C GLU A 287 -3.60 8.09 36.96
N SER A 288 -2.47 8.12 36.27
CA SER A 288 -1.93 7.00 35.51
C SER A 288 -0.41 7.00 35.57
N LEU A 289 0.19 5.85 35.35
CA LEU A 289 1.64 5.73 35.30
C LEU A 289 2.17 6.38 34.00
N GLN A 290 2.95 7.45 34.13
CA GLN A 290 3.46 8.24 33.00
C GLN A 290 5.00 8.36 33.03
N PRO A 291 5.65 8.56 31.88
CA PRO A 291 7.08 8.85 31.83
C PRO A 291 7.46 10.06 32.70
N VAL A 292 8.55 9.95 33.46
CA VAL A 292 9.15 11.06 34.19
C VAL A 292 9.99 11.86 33.21
N LEU A 293 9.74 13.17 33.15
CA LEU A 293 10.50 14.09 32.31
C LEU A 293 11.71 14.65 33.07
N ASP A 294 12.78 14.96 32.33
CA ASP A 294 13.94 15.70 32.82
C ASP A 294 13.71 17.22 32.83
N ASP A 295 14.73 17.96 33.24
CA ASP A 295 14.67 19.43 33.35
C ASP A 295 14.50 20.11 31.98
N LYS A 296 14.70 19.37 30.87
CA LYS A 296 14.46 19.82 29.49
C LYS A 296 13.08 19.39 28.98
N GLY A 297 12.29 18.70 29.80
CA GLY A 297 10.98 18.18 29.45
C GLY A 297 11.02 16.93 28.58
N MET A 298 12.12 16.15 28.62
CA MET A 298 12.30 14.93 27.84
C MET A 298 12.18 13.68 28.73
N PRO A 299 11.63 12.55 28.24
CA PRO A 299 11.54 11.32 29.01
C PRO A 299 12.91 10.83 29.48
N LYS A 300 12.98 10.39 30.74
CA LYS A 300 14.20 9.81 31.34
C LYS A 300 14.29 8.31 31.06
N PHE A 301 15.48 7.89 30.65
CA PHE A 301 15.83 6.50 30.41
C PHE A 301 16.92 6.04 31.37
N ASN A 302 16.80 4.80 31.86
CA ASN A 302 17.84 4.14 32.65
C ASN A 302 18.39 2.98 31.83
N TRP A 303 19.69 2.98 31.54
CA TRP A 303 20.34 1.92 30.77
C TRP A 303 21.05 0.93 31.69
N HIS A 304 20.87 -0.37 31.43
CA HIS A 304 21.39 -1.44 32.27
C HIS A 304 22.77 -1.88 31.79
N ALA A 305 23.81 -1.43 32.49
CA ALA A 305 25.20 -1.70 32.11
C ALA A 305 25.55 -3.21 32.03
N ASP A 306 24.84 -4.06 32.77
CA ASP A 306 25.09 -5.51 32.79
C ASP A 306 24.54 -6.25 31.57
N ALA A 307 23.75 -5.59 30.71
CA ALA A 307 23.35 -6.08 29.39
C ALA A 307 24.39 -5.77 28.27
N PHE A 308 25.49 -5.10 28.64
CA PHE A 308 26.60 -4.75 27.74
C PHE A 308 27.87 -5.51 28.13
N ASP A 309 28.71 -5.81 27.14
CA ASP A 309 30.02 -6.44 27.36
C ASP A 309 31.06 -5.45 27.90
N GLU A 310 32.29 -5.91 28.16
CA GLU A 310 33.37 -5.05 28.69
C GLU A 310 33.75 -3.87 27.77
N ASN A 311 33.35 -3.91 26.49
CA ASN A 311 33.55 -2.85 25.51
C ASN A 311 32.32 -1.95 25.36
N GLY A 312 31.31 -2.12 26.21
CA GLY A 312 30.05 -1.40 26.15
C GLY A 312 29.16 -1.83 24.98
N ARG A 313 29.25 -3.07 24.48
CA ARG A 313 28.45 -3.52 23.34
C ARG A 313 27.34 -4.48 23.78
N ALA A 314 26.16 -4.33 23.19
CA ALA A 314 25.03 -5.22 23.42
C ALA A 314 25.00 -6.32 22.34
N THR A 315 24.72 -7.55 22.77
CA THR A 315 24.42 -8.67 21.85
C THR A 315 22.94 -8.97 21.95
N ILE A 316 22.18 -8.68 20.89
CA ILE A 316 20.72 -8.82 20.89
C ILE A 316 20.33 -9.98 19.98
N PRO A 317 19.51 -10.95 20.43
CA PRO A 317 18.92 -11.95 19.57
C PRO A 317 17.95 -11.28 18.59
N MET A 318 18.19 -11.44 17.30
CA MET A 318 17.40 -10.82 16.23
C MET A 318 16.94 -11.84 15.20
N LEU A 319 15.74 -11.64 14.69
CA LEU A 319 15.23 -12.34 13.53
C LEU A 319 15.94 -11.86 12.27
N ARG A 320 16.30 -12.78 11.37
CA ARG A 320 16.83 -12.42 10.04
C ARG A 320 15.75 -11.83 9.14
N PHE A 321 14.53 -12.34 9.27
CA PHE A 321 13.33 -11.89 8.59
C PHE A 321 12.22 -11.75 9.63
N PRO A 322 11.36 -10.74 9.53
CA PRO A 322 10.28 -10.52 10.50
C PRO A 322 9.34 -11.74 10.56
N ALA A 323 8.92 -12.15 11.75
CA ALA A 323 7.94 -13.20 11.89
C ALA A 323 6.54 -12.71 11.48
N ASN A 324 5.57 -13.63 11.41
CA ASN A 324 4.18 -13.28 11.08
C ASN A 324 3.65 -12.24 12.07
N GLU A 325 3.96 -12.42 13.35
CA GLU A 325 3.51 -11.57 14.43
C GLU A 325 4.04 -10.14 14.27
N ASN A 326 5.30 -9.98 13.84
CA ASN A 326 5.89 -8.67 13.53
C ASN A 326 5.11 -7.95 12.43
N CYS A 327 4.81 -8.65 11.33
CA CYS A 327 3.99 -8.09 10.25
C CYS A 327 2.58 -7.73 10.75
N MET A 328 2.01 -8.59 11.60
CA MET A 328 0.66 -8.43 12.14
C MET A 328 0.53 -7.31 13.18
N ILE A 329 1.62 -6.80 13.77
CA ILE A 329 1.57 -5.58 14.60
C ILE A 329 0.85 -4.44 13.86
N CYS A 330 1.14 -4.29 12.56
CA CYS A 330 0.57 -3.24 11.73
C CYS A 330 -0.65 -3.75 10.94
N HIS A 331 -0.56 -4.95 10.35
CA HIS A 331 -1.62 -5.48 9.49
C HIS A 331 -2.89 -5.86 10.27
N SER A 332 -2.79 -6.23 11.56
CA SER A 332 -3.96 -6.58 12.38
C SER A 332 -4.90 -5.40 12.68
N THR A 333 -4.36 -4.18 12.73
CA THR A 333 -5.16 -2.96 12.94
C THR A 333 -6.15 -2.72 11.80
N SER A 334 -5.90 -3.38 10.67
CA SER A 334 -6.71 -3.38 9.47
C SER A 334 -7.51 -4.68 9.29
N ASN A 335 -7.74 -5.47 10.34
CA ASN A 335 -8.40 -6.79 10.30
C ASN A 335 -9.81 -6.83 9.67
N SER A 336 -10.51 -5.71 9.57
CA SER A 336 -11.77 -5.63 8.79
C SER A 336 -11.55 -5.25 7.33
N ARG A 337 -10.34 -4.84 6.98
CA ARG A 337 -9.95 -4.10 5.77
C ARG A 337 -9.17 -4.99 4.82
N ARG A 338 -8.05 -5.62 5.20
CA ARG A 338 -7.14 -6.29 4.24
C ARG A 338 -7.48 -7.73 3.84
N GLY A 339 -8.60 -8.30 4.27
CA GLY A 339 -8.93 -9.72 3.99
C GLY A 339 -7.83 -10.70 4.40
N PHE A 340 -7.00 -10.30 5.37
CA PHE A 340 -5.76 -10.96 5.75
C PHE A 340 -6.03 -11.82 6.98
N TYR A 341 -5.84 -13.13 6.85
CA TYR A 341 -5.84 -14.08 7.97
C TYR A 341 -4.67 -15.04 7.75
N GLY A 342 -3.97 -15.38 8.82
CA GLY A 342 -2.56 -15.81 8.77
C GLY A 342 -2.29 -17.17 8.13
N PHE A 343 -0.99 -17.47 8.03
CA PHE A 343 -0.45 -18.82 7.87
C PHE A 343 -0.63 -19.58 9.20
N GLY A 344 -1.46 -20.63 9.25
CA GLY A 344 -1.52 -21.51 10.43
C GLY A 344 -2.25 -22.84 10.25
N ASP A 345 -2.39 -23.58 11.35
CA ASP A 345 -3.11 -24.86 11.42
C ASP A 345 -4.37 -24.73 12.30
N ALA A 346 -5.48 -25.29 11.81
CA ALA A 346 -6.76 -25.60 12.47
C ALA A 346 -7.62 -24.42 13.00
N ALA A 347 -8.75 -24.19 12.33
CA ALA A 347 -9.74 -23.15 12.59
C ALA A 347 -10.73 -23.40 13.76
N SER A 348 -10.83 -22.46 14.71
CA SER A 348 -12.12 -21.90 15.20
C SER A 348 -11.94 -20.63 16.04
N ALA A 349 -12.53 -19.51 15.61
CA ALA A 349 -12.63 -18.29 16.42
C ALA A 349 -13.46 -18.48 17.71
N THR A 350 -12.81 -18.33 18.86
CA THR A 350 -13.50 -18.26 20.17
C THR A 350 -13.57 -16.80 20.65
N LEU A 351 -14.46 -16.49 21.60
CA LEU A 351 -14.44 -15.28 22.42
C LEU A 351 -14.68 -15.73 23.87
N GLU A 352 -13.92 -15.23 24.85
CA GLU A 352 -14.27 -15.35 26.28
C GLU A 352 -14.85 -14.03 26.78
N GLY A 353 -15.92 -14.12 27.60
CA GLY A 353 -16.46 -13.00 28.38
C GLY A 353 -17.80 -12.48 27.88
N ASP A 354 -18.79 -12.57 28.75
CA ASP A 354 -20.18 -12.18 28.64
C ASP A 354 -20.34 -10.65 28.61
N GLY A 355 -20.83 -10.10 27.49
CA GLY A 355 -21.26 -8.70 27.43
C GLY A 355 -21.71 -8.24 26.05
N GLU A 356 -22.87 -7.61 25.96
CA GLU A 356 -23.51 -7.06 24.75
C GLU A 356 -22.78 -5.83 24.15
N ASN A 357 -21.47 -5.67 24.44
CA ASN A 357 -20.60 -4.63 23.87
C ASN A 357 -19.25 -5.22 23.43
N PRO A 358 -18.88 -5.11 22.14
CA PRO A 358 -17.61 -5.63 21.58
C PRO A 358 -16.32 -4.97 22.10
N SER A 359 -16.41 -4.02 23.03
CA SER A 359 -15.28 -3.27 23.57
C SER A 359 -14.54 -3.98 24.69
N ASP A 360 -15.14 -5.01 25.29
CA ASP A 360 -14.70 -5.54 26.58
C ASP A 360 -14.22 -7.00 26.48
N GLY A 361 -14.32 -7.62 25.29
CA GLY A 361 -13.82 -8.97 25.00
C GLY A 361 -12.49 -8.95 24.23
N THR A 362 -11.51 -9.71 24.72
CA THR A 362 -10.27 -10.01 23.97
C THR A 362 -10.61 -10.97 22.83
N LEU A 363 -10.09 -10.73 21.62
CA LEU A 363 -10.31 -11.58 20.46
C LEU A 363 -9.66 -12.95 20.69
N VAL A 364 -10.41 -14.07 20.67
CA VAL A 364 -9.85 -15.40 21.00
C VAL A 364 -9.60 -16.32 19.80
N ASP A 365 -10.09 -16.14 18.54
CA ASP A 365 -9.44 -16.82 17.36
C ASP A 365 -9.89 -16.47 15.90
N ASP A 366 -9.35 -17.23 14.93
CA ASP A 366 -8.71 -16.93 13.63
C ASP A 366 -9.17 -17.88 12.48
N TYR A 367 -8.77 -17.62 11.23
CA TYR A 367 -8.82 -18.62 10.13
C TYR A 367 -7.47 -18.75 9.43
N GLN A 368 -6.60 -19.46 10.13
CA GLN A 368 -5.34 -20.06 9.73
C GLN A 368 -5.57 -21.27 8.79
N ASP A 369 -5.89 -21.00 7.52
CA ASP A 369 -6.20 -22.08 6.53
C ASP A 369 -5.55 -21.80 5.16
N ASP A 370 -4.32 -21.30 5.12
CA ASP A 370 -3.59 -21.30 3.85
C ASP A 370 -2.98 -22.68 3.60
N VAL A 371 -3.43 -23.35 2.54
CA VAL A 371 -2.99 -24.71 2.14
C VAL A 371 -1.48 -24.84 1.93
N HIS A 372 -0.76 -23.71 1.78
CA HIS A 372 0.68 -23.71 1.59
C HIS A 372 1.47 -23.83 2.91
N LYS A 373 0.88 -23.58 4.09
CA LYS A 373 1.65 -23.71 5.34
C LYS A 373 2.16 -25.13 5.54
N GLY A 374 3.40 -25.25 6.05
CA GLY A 374 4.02 -26.54 6.33
C GLY A 374 4.37 -27.33 5.06
N LYS A 375 4.21 -26.73 3.87
CA LYS A 375 4.68 -27.28 2.61
C LYS A 375 6.10 -26.79 2.35
N THR A 376 6.91 -27.66 1.77
CA THR A 376 8.26 -27.34 1.36
C THR A 376 8.28 -26.78 -0.07
N TYR A 377 9.01 -25.69 -0.28
CA TYR A 377 9.26 -25.11 -1.61
C TYR A 377 10.77 -25.00 -1.86
N THR A 378 11.19 -25.29 -3.09
CA THR A 378 12.56 -25.14 -3.58
C THR A 378 12.58 -24.03 -4.61
N ASP A 379 13.27 -22.93 -4.32
CA ASP A 379 13.34 -21.80 -5.24
C ASP A 379 14.26 -22.10 -6.43
N ASP A 380 14.25 -21.23 -7.44
CA ASP A 380 15.00 -21.44 -8.69
C ASP A 380 16.52 -21.49 -8.49
N ASN A 381 17.02 -20.95 -7.37
CA ASN A 381 18.40 -21.03 -6.95
C ASN A 381 18.77 -22.35 -6.24
N GLY A 382 17.81 -23.26 -6.05
CA GLY A 382 17.99 -24.58 -5.42
C GLY A 382 17.83 -24.59 -3.90
N GLU A 383 17.65 -23.43 -3.25
CA GLU A 383 17.44 -23.35 -1.80
C GLU A 383 16.04 -23.81 -1.43
N THR A 384 15.95 -24.65 -0.41
CA THR A 384 14.72 -25.34 -0.03
C THR A 384 14.32 -24.96 1.39
N ARG A 385 13.05 -24.58 1.58
CA ARG A 385 12.51 -24.16 2.88
C ARG A 385 11.05 -24.54 3.02
N ASP A 386 10.63 -24.79 4.25
CA ASP A 386 9.22 -24.91 4.58
C ASP A 386 8.58 -23.52 4.60
N ILE A 387 7.37 -23.44 4.04
CA ILE A 387 6.54 -22.23 4.00
C ILE A 387 5.87 -22.10 5.37
N GLU A 388 6.50 -21.35 6.27
CA GLU A 388 6.01 -21.17 7.65
C GLU A 388 5.44 -19.77 7.90
N ASN A 389 5.90 -18.78 7.14
CA ASN A 389 5.57 -17.38 7.34
C ASN A 389 5.50 -16.58 6.05
N CYS A 390 5.04 -15.33 6.18
CA CYS A 390 4.80 -14.39 5.08
C CYS A 390 6.03 -14.18 4.17
N ASN A 391 7.26 -14.31 4.70
CA ASN A 391 8.49 -14.05 3.94
C ASN A 391 8.66 -14.96 2.73
N SER A 392 8.07 -16.16 2.75
CA SER A 392 8.09 -17.09 1.61
C SER A 392 7.58 -16.44 0.32
N CYS A 393 6.62 -15.51 0.45
CA CYS A 393 6.05 -14.79 -0.68
C CYS A 393 6.42 -13.30 -0.69
N HIS A 394 6.67 -12.71 0.48
CA HIS A 394 6.84 -11.26 0.66
C HIS A 394 8.29 -10.80 0.85
N SER A 395 9.27 -11.71 0.80
CA SER A 395 10.68 -11.35 0.99
C SER A 395 11.55 -11.83 -0.17
N LYS A 396 12.16 -10.88 -0.88
CA LYS A 396 12.96 -11.11 -2.10
C LYS A 396 14.12 -12.09 -1.90
N GLN A 397 14.72 -12.08 -0.71
CA GLN A 397 15.91 -12.89 -0.38
C GLN A 397 15.60 -14.01 0.62
N TYR A 398 14.31 -14.36 0.80
CA TYR A 398 13.96 -15.39 1.78
C TYR A 398 14.67 -16.71 1.49
N TYR A 399 14.71 -17.16 0.23
CA TYR A 399 15.38 -18.41 -0.16
C TYR A 399 16.88 -18.22 -0.46
N LYS A 400 17.61 -17.32 0.22
CA LYS A 400 19.07 -17.23 0.05
C LYS A 400 19.82 -18.35 0.77
N SER A 401 21.07 -18.60 0.36
CA SER A 401 21.90 -19.64 0.95
C SER A 401 22.21 -19.37 2.42
N PRO A 402 22.14 -20.40 3.31
CA PRO A 402 22.44 -20.25 4.73
C PRO A 402 23.87 -19.80 5.04
N LEU A 403 24.80 -19.91 4.09
CA LEU A 403 26.19 -19.46 4.27
C LEU A 403 26.34 -17.94 4.11
N LEU A 404 25.34 -17.24 3.57
CA LEU A 404 25.31 -15.78 3.38
C LEU A 404 24.68 -15.07 4.60
N ASN A 405 25.05 -15.51 5.81
CA ASN A 405 24.39 -15.10 7.06
C ASN A 405 24.44 -13.60 7.38
N VAL A 406 25.36 -12.84 6.75
CA VAL A 406 25.41 -11.38 6.82
C VAL A 406 25.17 -10.86 5.41
N ASP A 407 24.13 -10.04 5.26
CA ASP A 407 23.69 -9.47 3.99
C ASP A 407 23.51 -7.97 4.19
N LEU A 408 24.60 -7.25 3.99
CA LEU A 408 24.63 -5.79 4.12
C LEU A 408 23.83 -5.12 2.99
N ASP A 409 23.56 -5.86 1.92
CA ASP A 409 22.81 -5.42 0.74
C ASP A 409 21.35 -5.95 0.78
N ALA A 410 20.86 -6.34 1.96
CA ALA A 410 19.52 -6.89 2.11
C ALA A 410 18.47 -5.87 1.64
N ASN A 411 17.59 -6.29 0.73
CA ASN A 411 16.58 -5.41 0.19
C ASN A 411 15.42 -5.26 1.18
N HIS A 412 15.31 -4.10 1.83
CA HIS A 412 14.27 -3.76 2.80
C HIS A 412 12.99 -3.19 2.16
N ASP A 413 12.96 -3.12 0.83
CA ASP A 413 11.76 -2.88 0.07
C ASP A 413 11.03 -4.21 -0.18
N PHE A 414 10.33 -4.64 0.88
CA PHE A 414 9.54 -5.88 0.90
C PHE A 414 8.36 -5.76 -0.07
N PRO A 415 8.19 -6.73 -0.99
CA PRO A 415 7.01 -6.82 -1.84
C PRO A 415 5.71 -6.64 -1.06
N LYS A 416 4.94 -5.63 -1.42
CA LYS A 416 3.62 -5.40 -0.83
C LYS A 416 2.54 -6.11 -1.62
N GLY A 417 1.47 -6.45 -0.91
CA GLY A 417 0.21 -6.84 -1.55
C GLY A 417 -0.41 -5.66 -2.28
N ASN A 418 -1.20 -5.93 -3.31
CA ASN A 418 -1.91 -4.89 -4.03
C ASN A 418 -3.10 -4.38 -3.22
N SER A 419 -2.95 -3.22 -2.58
CA SER A 419 -4.05 -2.49 -1.94
C SER A 419 -4.27 -1.15 -2.64
N ASP A 420 -5.51 -0.68 -2.59
CA ASP A 420 -6.01 0.55 -3.20
C ASP A 420 -5.79 1.80 -2.39
N MET A 421 -5.45 1.60 -1.12
CA MET A 421 -4.97 2.64 -0.23
C MET A 421 -3.54 3.06 -0.59
N ASP A 422 -2.84 2.23 -1.37
CA ASP A 422 -1.53 2.48 -1.95
C ASP A 422 -1.79 2.97 -3.37
N VAL A 423 -2.15 4.24 -3.49
CA VAL A 423 -2.81 4.79 -4.67
C VAL A 423 -1.88 4.97 -5.86
N ARG A 424 -0.67 4.37 -5.83
CA ARG A 424 0.24 4.20 -6.97
C ARG A 424 0.95 2.84 -7.00
N ASN A 425 0.22 1.72 -7.00
CA ASN A 425 0.82 0.42 -7.39
C ASN A 425 1.30 0.40 -8.87
N ASP A 426 1.05 1.44 -9.66
CA ASP A 426 1.70 1.66 -10.96
C ASP A 426 3.15 2.13 -10.84
N LEU A 427 3.54 2.62 -9.67
CA LEU A 427 4.88 3.07 -9.32
C LEU A 427 5.56 2.15 -8.31
N ASP A 428 4.92 1.03 -8.03
CA ASP A 428 5.62 -0.12 -7.48
C ASP A 428 6.55 -0.63 -8.58
N TYR A 429 7.75 -0.04 -8.63
CA TYR A 429 8.85 -0.58 -9.44
C TYR A 429 9.40 -1.87 -8.80
N ALA A 430 8.91 -2.22 -7.61
CA ALA A 430 9.15 -3.51 -6.98
C ALA A 430 8.27 -4.62 -7.59
N PRO A 431 8.79 -5.84 -7.75
CA PRO A 431 7.94 -7.00 -8.05
C PRO A 431 6.88 -7.18 -6.95
N ASN A 432 5.68 -7.63 -7.33
CA ASN A 432 4.65 -8.04 -6.37
C ASN A 432 5.19 -9.15 -5.47
N ALA A 433 4.50 -9.40 -4.35
CA ALA A 433 4.69 -10.66 -3.63
C ALA A 433 4.49 -11.85 -4.57
N LYS A 434 5.22 -12.95 -4.35
CA LYS A 434 5.19 -14.13 -5.24
C LYS A 434 3.74 -14.53 -5.51
N SER A 435 3.35 -14.52 -6.77
CA SER A 435 2.01 -14.89 -7.23
C SER A 435 1.83 -16.41 -7.27
N CYS A 436 0.58 -16.87 -7.43
CA CYS A 436 0.31 -18.29 -7.67
C CYS A 436 1.05 -18.76 -8.93
N GLU A 437 1.03 -17.93 -9.97
CA GLU A 437 1.65 -18.18 -11.26
C GLU A 437 3.18 -18.23 -11.16
N ASP A 438 3.79 -17.43 -10.29
CA ASP A 438 5.24 -17.48 -10.07
C ASP A 438 5.68 -18.86 -9.59
N CYS A 439 5.03 -19.41 -8.56
CA CYS A 439 5.42 -20.69 -7.96
C CYS A 439 4.91 -21.92 -8.73
N HIS A 440 3.76 -21.83 -9.40
CA HIS A 440 3.11 -22.98 -10.03
C HIS A 440 3.24 -23.04 -11.56
N ILE A 441 3.73 -21.97 -12.21
CA ILE A 441 3.85 -21.89 -13.68
C ILE A 441 5.24 -21.42 -14.11
N LYS A 442 5.72 -20.28 -13.59
CA LYS A 442 6.93 -19.61 -14.09
C LYS A 442 8.22 -20.19 -13.49
N ALA A 443 8.19 -20.62 -12.23
CA ALA A 443 9.36 -21.16 -11.54
C ALA A 443 9.97 -22.35 -12.30
N LYS A 444 11.30 -22.42 -12.32
CA LYS A 444 12.04 -23.56 -12.85
C LYS A 444 11.64 -24.86 -12.16
N ASN A 445 11.37 -24.78 -10.86
CA ASN A 445 10.87 -25.89 -10.04
C ASN A 445 9.37 -25.71 -9.73
N ALA A 446 8.56 -25.50 -10.76
CA ALA A 446 7.11 -25.31 -10.60
C ALA A 446 6.46 -26.43 -9.75
N VAL A 447 5.75 -26.04 -8.70
CA VAL A 447 5.10 -26.99 -7.80
C VAL A 447 3.72 -27.33 -8.34
N ILE A 448 3.43 -28.62 -8.55
CA ILE A 448 2.10 -29.06 -8.95
C ILE A 448 1.64 -30.12 -7.94
N PRO A 449 0.75 -29.77 -6.99
CA PRO A 449 0.38 -30.66 -5.89
C PRO A 449 -0.14 -32.04 -6.33
N SER A 450 -0.81 -32.08 -7.48
CA SER A 450 -1.37 -33.29 -8.07
C SER A 450 -0.35 -34.13 -8.86
N LYS A 451 0.91 -33.71 -8.95
CA LYS A 451 2.02 -34.40 -9.67
C LYS A 451 1.83 -34.56 -11.18
N HIS A 452 0.96 -33.77 -11.80
CA HIS A 452 0.86 -33.70 -13.26
C HIS A 452 1.99 -32.86 -13.84
N ASP A 453 2.18 -32.91 -15.15
CA ASP A 453 3.26 -32.18 -15.84
C ASP A 453 3.04 -30.66 -15.83
N ASN A 454 1.78 -30.20 -15.78
CA ASN A 454 1.41 -28.79 -15.67
C ASN A 454 0.01 -28.60 -15.04
N LEU A 455 -0.31 -27.36 -14.64
CA LEU A 455 -1.62 -27.03 -14.06
C LEU A 455 -2.80 -27.27 -15.02
N LEU A 456 -2.60 -27.09 -16.33
CA LEU A 456 -3.64 -27.31 -17.34
C LEU A 456 -4.09 -28.77 -17.35
N GLU A 457 -3.15 -29.71 -17.29
CA GLU A 457 -3.46 -31.13 -17.20
C GLU A 457 -4.10 -31.49 -15.86
N ALA A 458 -3.57 -30.97 -14.75
CA ALA A 458 -4.14 -31.19 -13.42
C ALA A 458 -5.62 -30.77 -13.34
N HIS A 459 -5.94 -29.55 -13.78
CA HIS A 459 -7.30 -29.02 -13.72
C HIS A 459 -8.23 -29.76 -14.68
N ARG A 460 -7.75 -30.11 -15.88
CA ARG A 460 -8.52 -30.90 -16.84
C ARG A 460 -8.92 -32.26 -16.26
N GLU A 461 -8.01 -32.94 -15.57
CA GLU A 461 -8.31 -34.23 -14.94
C GLU A 461 -9.25 -34.09 -13.73
N LEU A 462 -9.01 -33.11 -12.86
CA LEU A 462 -9.86 -32.86 -11.69
C LEU A 462 -11.30 -32.48 -12.08
N TRP A 463 -11.48 -31.54 -13.00
CA TRP A 463 -12.80 -31.11 -13.48
C TRP A 463 -13.53 -32.24 -14.22
N LYS A 464 -12.79 -33.14 -14.89
CA LYS A 464 -13.36 -34.36 -15.46
C LYS A 464 -13.80 -35.34 -14.37
N GLY A 465 -12.98 -35.52 -13.33
CA GLY A 465 -13.28 -36.39 -12.19
C GLY A 465 -14.51 -35.94 -11.40
N ASN A 466 -14.71 -34.63 -11.25
CA ASN A 466 -15.86 -34.03 -10.56
C ASN A 466 -17.16 -34.06 -11.39
N GLY A 467 -17.09 -34.42 -12.68
CA GLY A 467 -18.24 -34.45 -13.58
C GLY A 467 -18.62 -33.09 -14.18
N ASP A 468 -17.85 -32.03 -13.92
CA ASP A 468 -18.04 -30.69 -14.50
C ASP A 468 -17.91 -30.69 -16.03
N MET A 469 -17.09 -31.61 -16.53
CA MET A 469 -16.84 -31.79 -17.96
C MET A 469 -17.82 -32.72 -18.67
N ALA A 470 -18.88 -33.17 -17.99
CA ALA A 470 -19.90 -34.01 -18.60
C ALA A 470 -20.55 -33.31 -19.81
N GLY A 471 -20.70 -34.02 -20.93
CA GLY A 471 -21.35 -33.50 -22.15
C GLY A 471 -20.45 -32.67 -23.07
N TYR A 472 -19.18 -32.46 -22.75
CA TYR A 472 -18.20 -31.80 -23.64
C TYR A 472 -17.44 -32.80 -24.52
N SER A 473 -17.04 -32.36 -25.73
CA SER A 473 -16.13 -33.14 -26.59
C SER A 473 -14.71 -33.11 -26.05
N LYS A 474 -13.90 -34.13 -26.38
CA LYS A 474 -12.49 -34.22 -25.95
C LYS A 474 -11.68 -32.97 -26.33
N ASP A 475 -11.90 -32.44 -27.54
CA ASP A 475 -11.19 -31.25 -28.04
C ASP A 475 -11.61 -29.95 -27.31
N SER A 476 -12.82 -29.92 -26.74
CA SER A 476 -13.31 -28.75 -26.02
C SER A 476 -12.71 -28.63 -24.62
N LEU A 477 -12.32 -29.75 -23.99
CA LEU A 477 -11.83 -29.77 -22.60
C LEU A 477 -10.62 -28.87 -22.41
N THR A 478 -9.59 -29.06 -23.23
CA THR A 478 -8.35 -28.26 -23.17
C THR A 478 -8.64 -26.78 -23.40
N ARG A 479 -9.48 -26.47 -24.40
CA ARG A 479 -9.84 -25.08 -24.71
C ARG A 479 -10.58 -24.43 -23.55
N ILE A 480 -11.54 -25.12 -22.93
CA ILE A 480 -12.30 -24.61 -21.78
C ILE A 480 -11.38 -24.32 -20.61
N THR A 481 -10.50 -25.26 -20.25
CA THR A 481 -9.56 -25.07 -19.14
C THR A 481 -8.58 -23.94 -19.41
N GLN A 482 -8.03 -23.85 -20.63
CA GLN A 482 -7.13 -22.75 -20.99
C GLN A 482 -7.83 -21.39 -20.90
N THR A 483 -9.05 -21.27 -21.45
CA THR A 483 -9.81 -20.01 -21.38
C THR A 483 -10.01 -19.54 -19.93
N HIS A 484 -10.21 -20.44 -18.97
CA HIS A 484 -10.34 -20.04 -17.57
C HIS A 484 -9.04 -19.48 -17.01
N PHE A 485 -7.89 -20.11 -17.30
CA PHE A 485 -6.59 -19.53 -16.92
C PHE A 485 -6.31 -18.17 -17.56
N ASP A 486 -6.84 -17.94 -18.76
CA ASP A 486 -6.62 -16.69 -19.48
C ASP A 486 -7.47 -15.52 -18.93
N VAL A 487 -8.65 -15.81 -18.34
CA VAL A 487 -9.64 -14.77 -17.99
C VAL A 487 -10.12 -14.78 -16.54
N VAL A 488 -9.90 -15.84 -15.77
CA VAL A 488 -10.29 -15.99 -14.36
C VAL A 488 -9.04 -16.21 -13.52
N SER A 489 -8.85 -15.41 -12.48
CA SER A 489 -7.69 -15.56 -11.60
C SER A 489 -7.81 -16.80 -10.70
N CYS A 490 -6.68 -17.39 -10.31
CA CYS A 490 -6.66 -18.54 -9.38
C CYS A 490 -7.45 -18.23 -8.10
N GLN A 491 -7.31 -17.00 -7.59
CA GLN A 491 -8.01 -16.50 -6.41
C GLN A 491 -9.53 -16.54 -6.56
N ALA A 492 -10.07 -16.20 -7.74
CA ALA A 492 -11.52 -16.17 -7.96
C ALA A 492 -12.16 -17.55 -7.74
N CYS A 493 -11.44 -18.62 -8.06
CA CYS A 493 -11.91 -19.99 -7.87
C CYS A 493 -11.57 -20.55 -6.48
N HIS A 494 -10.41 -20.23 -5.94
CA HIS A 494 -9.91 -20.87 -4.71
C HIS A 494 -10.13 -20.05 -3.43
N ILE A 495 -10.56 -18.79 -3.54
CA ILE A 495 -10.74 -17.90 -2.39
C ILE A 495 -12.19 -17.41 -2.34
N ASN A 496 -13.05 -18.25 -1.78
CA ASN A 496 -14.48 -18.00 -1.62
C ASN A 496 -14.94 -18.13 -0.15
N GLY A 497 -16.22 -17.83 0.11
CA GLY A 497 -16.89 -18.06 1.40
C GLY A 497 -16.19 -17.48 2.63
N LYS A 498 -15.58 -16.29 2.48
CA LYS A 498 -14.83 -15.62 3.55
C LYS A 498 -15.76 -14.98 4.58
N LYS A 499 -15.23 -14.76 5.79
CA LYS A 499 -15.91 -14.09 6.89
C LYS A 499 -15.03 -12.97 7.45
N SER A 500 -15.66 -11.88 7.91
CA SER A 500 -15.02 -10.83 8.70
C SER A 500 -15.71 -10.77 10.05
N ARG A 501 -14.97 -11.01 11.15
CA ARG A 501 -15.51 -11.05 12.52
C ARG A 501 -16.75 -11.95 12.65
N GLY A 502 -16.65 -13.16 12.10
CA GLY A 502 -17.76 -14.14 12.07
C GLY A 502 -18.85 -13.88 11.02
N THR A 503 -18.90 -12.68 10.41
CA THR A 503 -19.94 -12.32 9.42
C THR A 503 -19.50 -12.66 8.00
N PRO A 504 -20.29 -13.39 7.18
CA PRO A 504 -19.98 -13.66 5.78
C PRO A 504 -19.67 -12.38 4.99
N ILE A 505 -18.61 -12.43 4.18
CA ILE A 505 -18.27 -11.37 3.23
C ILE A 505 -18.88 -11.75 1.88
N GLN A 506 -19.78 -10.90 1.37
CA GLN A 506 -20.22 -10.99 -0.01
C GLN A 506 -19.10 -10.48 -0.93
N LEU A 507 -18.48 -11.41 -1.66
CA LEU A 507 -17.44 -11.14 -2.64
C LEU A 507 -18.05 -10.60 -3.93
N LEU A 508 -17.41 -9.59 -4.48
CA LEU A 508 -17.65 -9.09 -5.83
C LEU A 508 -16.48 -9.48 -6.73
N PHE A 509 -16.66 -9.38 -8.04
CA PHE A 509 -15.63 -9.70 -9.02
C PHE A 509 -15.44 -8.52 -9.97
N ARG A 510 -14.19 -8.28 -10.35
CA ARG A 510 -13.84 -7.24 -11.31
C ARG A 510 -12.70 -7.69 -12.20
N TYR A 511 -12.53 -7.03 -13.34
CA TYR A 511 -11.33 -7.19 -14.13
C TYR A 511 -10.16 -6.37 -13.58
N ARG A 512 -8.96 -6.94 -13.69
CA ARG A 512 -7.69 -6.29 -13.38
C ARG A 512 -6.62 -6.73 -14.38
N VAL A 513 -5.68 -5.84 -14.68
CA VAL A 513 -4.44 -6.24 -15.39
C VAL A 513 -3.58 -7.09 -14.45
N ALA A 514 -3.37 -8.36 -14.82
CA ALA A 514 -2.46 -9.28 -14.16
C ALA A 514 -1.01 -9.08 -14.64
N GLU A 515 -0.06 -9.78 -14.03
CA GLU A 515 1.38 -9.64 -14.33
C GLU A 515 1.76 -10.03 -15.75
N ASN A 516 0.97 -10.90 -16.38
CA ASN A 516 1.12 -11.27 -17.79
C ASN A 516 0.48 -10.25 -18.74
N ASN A 517 0.11 -9.06 -18.25
CA ASN A 517 -0.60 -7.99 -18.97
C ASN A 517 -1.99 -8.38 -19.49
N LEU A 518 -2.52 -9.55 -19.14
CA LEU A 518 -3.88 -9.93 -19.47
C LEU A 518 -4.86 -9.35 -18.45
N THR A 519 -6.07 -9.08 -18.92
CA THR A 519 -7.15 -8.59 -18.07
C THR A 519 -7.91 -9.79 -17.50
N THR A 520 -7.72 -10.07 -16.22
CA THR A 520 -8.27 -11.25 -15.52
C THR A 520 -9.30 -10.84 -14.47
N MET A 521 -10.32 -11.68 -14.27
CA MET A 521 -11.32 -11.49 -13.23
C MET A 521 -10.75 -11.88 -11.86
N VAL A 522 -10.81 -10.97 -10.91
CA VAL A 522 -10.29 -11.13 -9.54
C VAL A 522 -11.40 -10.90 -8.50
N PRO A 523 -11.40 -11.63 -7.37
CA PRO A 523 -12.34 -11.40 -6.28
C PRO A 523 -11.90 -10.20 -5.45
N TYR A 524 -12.86 -9.38 -5.03
CA TYR A 524 -12.60 -8.20 -4.20
C TYR A 524 -13.76 -7.89 -3.27
N ASN A 525 -13.52 -7.06 -2.24
CA ASN A 525 -14.56 -6.59 -1.32
C ASN A 525 -14.54 -5.06 -1.20
N PRO A 526 -15.50 -4.32 -1.81
CA PRO A 526 -15.47 -2.87 -1.93
C PRO A 526 -15.39 -2.14 -0.59
N ARG A 527 -14.64 -1.03 -0.57
CA ARG A 527 -14.50 -0.10 0.53
C ARG A 527 -15.15 1.20 0.13
N ILE A 528 -16.37 1.33 0.62
CA ILE A 528 -17.23 2.47 0.33
C ILE A 528 -16.81 3.65 1.18
N ARG A 529 -16.79 4.82 0.55
CA ARG A 529 -16.43 6.09 1.18
C ARG A 529 -17.22 7.20 0.53
N SER A 530 -17.49 8.25 1.29
CA SER A 530 -17.96 9.51 0.73
C SER A 530 -17.10 10.70 1.13
N TYR A 531 -17.10 11.70 0.27
CA TYR A 531 -16.47 12.99 0.50
C TYR A 531 -17.32 14.11 -0.10
N TRP A 532 -17.25 15.29 0.49
CA TRP A 532 -17.97 16.47 0.00
C TRP A 532 -17.09 17.25 -0.97
N LYS A 533 -17.60 17.49 -2.18
CA LYS A 533 -16.90 18.19 -3.24
C LYS A 533 -17.71 19.39 -3.72
N ASP A 534 -17.02 20.51 -3.91
CA ASP A 534 -17.56 21.64 -4.65
C ASP A 534 -17.54 21.32 -6.14
N LYS A 535 -18.71 21.29 -6.79
CA LYS A 535 -18.80 21.01 -8.23
C LYS A 535 -18.19 22.13 -9.08
N ASN A 536 -18.20 23.37 -8.59
CA ASN A 536 -17.70 24.51 -9.34
C ASN A 536 -16.22 24.75 -9.07
N GLY A 537 -15.82 24.74 -7.80
CA GLY A 537 -14.42 24.95 -7.38
C GLY A 537 -13.55 23.69 -7.36
N GLN A 538 -14.14 22.50 -7.52
CA GLN A 538 -13.49 21.17 -7.43
C GLN A 538 -12.86 20.83 -6.08
N ARG A 539 -12.89 21.73 -5.10
CA ARG A 539 -12.37 21.54 -3.73
C ARG A 539 -13.10 20.41 -3.02
N VAL A 540 -12.40 19.73 -2.13
CA VAL A 540 -12.97 18.69 -1.26
C VAL A 540 -12.80 19.14 0.18
N LEU A 541 -13.86 19.00 0.98
CA LEU A 541 -13.81 19.39 2.39
C LEU A 541 -12.94 18.42 3.19
N SER A 542 -12.14 18.97 4.10
CA SER A 542 -11.39 18.20 5.09
C SER A 542 -12.31 17.71 6.22
N ARG A 543 -11.84 16.77 7.04
CA ARG A 543 -12.61 16.27 8.19
C ARG A 543 -12.94 17.39 9.19
N GLU A 544 -12.02 18.29 9.45
CA GLU A 544 -12.20 19.46 10.32
C GLU A 544 -13.34 20.36 9.79
N GLU A 545 -13.33 20.64 8.49
CA GLU A 545 -14.37 21.45 7.84
C GLU A 545 -15.75 20.78 7.88
N ILE A 546 -15.77 19.47 7.69
CA ILE A 546 -16.99 18.68 7.81
C ILE A 546 -17.55 18.77 9.23
N GLY A 547 -16.68 18.77 10.25
CA GLY A 547 -17.05 18.86 11.66
C GLY A 547 -17.48 20.26 12.12
N SER A 548 -16.98 21.32 11.49
CA SER A 548 -17.14 22.71 11.95
C SER A 548 -18.57 23.25 11.87
N VAL A 549 -19.42 22.64 11.03
CA VAL A 549 -20.84 23.02 10.88
C VAL A 549 -21.75 22.37 11.93
N TYR A 550 -21.21 21.56 12.84
CA TYR A 550 -22.00 20.87 13.85
C TYR A 550 -21.76 21.43 15.26
N LYS A 551 -22.84 21.50 16.04
CA LYS A 551 -22.79 21.77 17.48
C LYS A 551 -23.41 20.62 18.26
N LYS A 552 -22.69 20.11 19.27
CA LYS A 552 -23.21 19.09 20.19
C LYS A 552 -24.46 19.62 20.92
N GLY A 553 -25.51 18.83 20.93
CA GLY A 553 -26.69 19.00 21.76
C GLY A 553 -27.05 17.70 22.49
N GLU A 554 -27.93 17.82 23.48
CA GLU A 554 -28.47 16.71 24.26
C GLU A 554 -29.98 16.95 24.41
N ASP A 555 -30.79 15.93 24.14
CA ASP A 555 -32.25 16.02 24.30
C ASP A 555 -32.69 15.84 25.76
N ALA A 556 -33.99 15.89 26.03
CA ALA A 556 -34.52 15.78 27.40
C ALA A 556 -34.31 14.38 28.01
N GLU A 557 -34.10 13.38 27.16
CA GLU A 557 -33.88 11.97 27.49
C GLU A 557 -32.39 11.63 27.64
N GLY A 558 -31.49 12.59 27.40
CA GLY A 558 -30.04 12.42 27.49
C GLY A 558 -29.38 11.86 26.23
N ASN A 559 -30.10 11.74 25.11
CA ASN A 559 -29.50 11.31 23.85
C ASN A 559 -28.76 12.47 23.19
N LEU A 560 -27.58 12.17 22.66
CA LEU A 560 -26.76 13.16 21.97
C LEU A 560 -27.23 13.38 20.53
N PHE A 561 -27.23 14.63 20.10
CA PHE A 561 -27.47 15.02 18.71
C PHE A 561 -26.45 16.08 18.25
N GLY A 562 -26.33 16.24 16.94
CA GLY A 562 -25.61 17.34 16.31
C GLY A 562 -26.56 18.33 15.66
N SER A 563 -26.59 19.57 16.13
CA SER A 563 -27.24 20.68 15.42
C SER A 563 -26.40 21.09 14.23
N ILE A 564 -26.99 21.10 13.03
CA ILE A 564 -26.39 21.68 11.82
C ILE A 564 -26.53 23.19 11.94
N ILE A 565 -25.40 23.89 11.95
CA ILE A 565 -25.33 25.34 12.11
C ILE A 565 -24.93 25.99 10.79
N ASP A 566 -25.65 27.03 10.39
CA ASP A 566 -25.21 27.92 9.32
C ASP A 566 -23.99 28.72 9.82
N PRO A 567 -22.80 28.55 9.23
CA PRO A 567 -21.61 29.20 9.72
C PRO A 567 -21.65 30.73 9.54
N ILE A 568 -22.48 31.26 8.63
CA ILE A 568 -22.63 32.71 8.42
C ILE A 568 -23.58 33.33 9.46
N SER A 569 -24.77 32.75 9.61
CA SER A 569 -25.81 33.35 10.46
C SER A 569 -25.86 32.83 11.90
N GLY A 570 -25.17 31.71 12.17
CA GLY A 570 -25.20 31.01 13.46
C GLY A 570 -26.52 30.30 13.76
N LYS A 571 -27.46 30.26 12.80
CA LYS A 571 -28.76 29.61 12.98
C LYS A 571 -28.66 28.09 12.87
N GLU A 572 -29.45 27.40 13.69
CA GLU A 572 -29.67 25.96 13.52
C GLU A 572 -30.57 25.72 12.29
N LEU A 573 -30.08 24.89 11.36
CA LEU A 573 -30.76 24.52 10.12
C LEU A 573 -31.44 23.15 10.20
N GLY A 574 -30.96 22.28 11.11
CA GLY A 574 -31.46 20.92 11.26
C GLY A 574 -30.66 20.14 12.30
N LYS A 575 -30.97 18.85 12.47
CA LYS A 575 -30.30 17.96 13.43
C LYS A 575 -29.94 16.62 12.78
N VAL A 576 -28.88 16.02 13.30
CA VAL A 576 -28.45 14.64 13.04
C VAL A 576 -28.20 13.92 14.36
N THR A 577 -28.18 12.58 14.36
CA THR A 577 -27.78 11.80 15.53
C THR A 577 -26.33 12.10 15.92
N ALA A 578 -25.97 11.90 17.19
CA ALA A 578 -24.58 11.96 17.61
C ALA A 578 -24.26 10.84 18.60
N THR A 579 -23.04 10.34 18.55
CA THR A 579 -22.57 9.26 19.42
C THR A 579 -21.22 9.61 20.03
N GLN A 580 -21.10 9.41 21.33
CA GLN A 580 -19.83 9.52 22.05
C GLN A 580 -19.12 8.16 22.00
N GLY A 581 -17.99 8.09 21.30
CA GLY A 581 -17.18 6.87 21.21
C GLY A 581 -15.79 7.05 21.83
N ARG A 582 -14.98 5.99 21.73
CA ARG A 582 -13.56 5.97 22.14
C ARG A 582 -12.72 7.07 21.46
N HIS A 583 -13.11 7.47 20.25
CA HIS A 583 -12.41 8.48 19.44
C HIS A 583 -13.09 9.86 19.48
N GLY A 584 -13.90 10.11 20.51
CA GLY A 584 -14.63 11.36 20.69
C GLY A 584 -16.05 11.32 20.14
N LEU A 585 -16.65 12.51 20.03
CA LEU A 585 -17.99 12.71 19.48
C LEU A 585 -17.97 12.53 17.95
N SER A 586 -18.92 11.77 17.44
CA SER A 586 -19.17 11.64 16.00
C SER A 586 -20.61 11.99 15.68
N TYR A 587 -20.83 12.68 14.57
CA TYR A 587 -22.16 13.02 14.06
C TYR A 587 -22.62 12.00 13.01
N GLY A 588 -23.89 11.65 13.05
CA GLY A 588 -24.55 10.77 12.09
C GLY A 588 -24.80 11.45 10.74
N LYS A 589 -25.35 10.69 9.81
CA LYS A 589 -25.75 11.20 8.49
C LYS A 589 -27.18 11.77 8.55
N PRO A 590 -27.55 12.69 7.64
CA PRO A 590 -28.93 13.12 7.47
C PRO A 590 -29.89 11.96 7.17
N GLU A 591 -31.04 11.93 7.85
CA GLU A 591 -32.07 10.89 7.70
C GLU A 591 -33.23 11.31 6.79
N SER A 592 -33.27 12.56 6.33
CA SER A 592 -34.27 13.08 5.39
C SER A 592 -33.64 13.95 4.30
N TYR A 593 -34.38 14.17 3.21
CA TYR A 593 -34.00 15.09 2.14
C TYR A 593 -33.76 16.51 2.67
N GLU A 594 -34.65 17.01 3.53
CA GLU A 594 -34.57 18.37 4.09
C GLU A 594 -33.34 18.53 4.99
N SER A 595 -33.04 17.53 5.84
CA SER A 595 -31.83 17.52 6.67
C SER A 595 -30.55 17.47 5.82
N PHE A 596 -30.56 16.72 4.71
CA PHE A 596 -29.45 16.69 3.77
C PHE A 596 -29.22 18.06 3.10
N MET A 597 -30.30 18.69 2.65
CA MET A 597 -30.23 20.02 2.02
C MET A 597 -29.81 21.11 3.01
N ALA A 598 -30.23 21.00 4.28
CA ALA A 598 -29.74 21.87 5.35
C ALA A 598 -28.22 21.73 5.55
N LEU A 599 -27.72 20.49 5.58
CA LEU A 599 -26.28 20.23 5.68
C LEU A 599 -25.50 20.76 4.47
N LYS A 600 -25.99 20.48 3.26
CA LYS A 600 -25.41 21.02 2.02
C LYS A 600 -25.33 22.55 2.07
N GLY A 601 -26.42 23.21 2.48
CA GLY A 601 -26.47 24.67 2.61
C GLY A 601 -25.46 25.22 3.61
N ALA A 602 -25.25 24.52 4.74
CA ALA A 602 -24.20 24.87 5.70
C ALA A 602 -22.79 24.77 5.08
N TYR A 603 -22.52 23.74 4.28
CA TYR A 603 -21.24 23.60 3.57
C TYR A 603 -21.05 24.63 2.45
N ASP A 604 -22.10 24.94 1.67
CA ASP A 604 -22.05 26.01 0.68
C ASP A 604 -21.70 27.35 1.36
N ASN A 605 -22.29 27.64 2.52
CA ASN A 605 -22.01 28.85 3.30
C ASN A 605 -20.62 28.85 3.93
N LEU A 606 -20.14 27.69 4.40
CA LEU A 606 -18.76 27.53 4.88
C LEU A 606 -17.78 27.91 3.77
N MET A 607 -18.00 27.41 2.57
CA MET A 607 -17.17 27.72 1.41
C MET A 607 -17.21 29.22 1.04
N ARG A 608 -18.38 29.85 1.08
CA ARG A 608 -18.51 31.31 0.87
C ARG A 608 -17.73 32.12 1.91
N MET A 609 -17.78 31.74 3.19
CA MET A 609 -16.99 32.41 4.24
C MET A 609 -15.49 32.33 3.99
N LYS A 610 -15.04 31.29 3.30
CA LYS A 610 -13.65 31.07 2.91
C LYS A 610 -13.29 31.68 1.54
N GLY A 611 -14.16 32.53 0.98
CA GLY A 611 -13.90 33.23 -0.28
C GLY A 611 -14.30 32.47 -1.55
N HIS A 612 -15.07 31.38 -1.43
CA HIS A 612 -15.59 30.63 -2.58
C HIS A 612 -17.07 31.00 -2.87
N ASP A 613 -17.29 32.14 -3.54
CA ASP A 613 -18.62 32.77 -3.68
C ASP A 613 -19.67 31.92 -4.42
N ASN A 614 -19.24 31.10 -5.38
CA ASN A 614 -20.11 30.29 -6.25
C ASN A 614 -20.08 28.79 -5.90
N SER A 615 -19.87 28.44 -4.64
CA SER A 615 -19.78 27.04 -4.23
C SER A 615 -21.10 26.29 -4.42
N ASP A 616 -21.01 25.06 -4.96
CA ASP A 616 -22.13 24.11 -5.04
C ASP A 616 -21.67 22.73 -4.57
N MET A 617 -21.81 22.50 -3.27
CA MET A 617 -21.37 21.29 -2.61
C MET A 617 -22.27 20.10 -2.96
N ALA A 618 -21.64 18.95 -3.22
CA ALA A 618 -22.31 17.67 -3.36
C ALA A 618 -21.52 16.60 -2.62
N GLU A 619 -22.22 15.61 -2.05
CA GLU A 619 -21.57 14.43 -1.50
C GLU A 619 -21.31 13.44 -2.63
N VAL A 620 -20.07 12.98 -2.78
CA VAL A 620 -19.69 11.98 -3.77
C VAL A 620 -19.52 10.64 -3.08
N LEU A 621 -20.34 9.66 -3.45
CA LEU A 621 -20.17 8.27 -3.04
C LEU A 621 -19.26 7.56 -4.03
N THR A 622 -18.16 7.07 -3.52
CA THR A 622 -17.18 6.34 -4.30
C THR A 622 -16.83 5.03 -3.61
N GLU A 623 -16.09 4.21 -4.31
CA GLU A 623 -15.34 3.14 -3.69
C GLU A 623 -13.87 3.31 -4.02
N SER A 624 -13.01 2.93 -3.09
CA SER A 624 -11.63 2.64 -3.45
C SER A 624 -11.59 1.24 -4.10
N THR A 625 -10.56 0.92 -4.91
CA THR A 625 -10.33 -0.40 -5.55
C THR A 625 -10.15 -1.54 -4.54
N ALA A 626 -11.14 -1.80 -3.72
CA ALA A 626 -10.92 -2.42 -2.46
C ALA A 626 -10.29 -3.80 -2.56
N PHE A 627 -9.39 -4.03 -1.62
CA PHE A 627 -8.85 -5.30 -1.18
C PHE A 627 -9.15 -6.48 -2.09
N ILE A 628 -8.23 -6.68 -3.03
CA ILE A 628 -8.11 -7.95 -3.73
C ILE A 628 -7.84 -9.00 -2.67
N ILE A 629 -8.58 -10.10 -2.74
CA ILE A 629 -8.37 -11.20 -1.80
C ILE A 629 -7.35 -12.15 -2.43
N SER A 630 -6.17 -12.22 -1.82
CA SER A 630 -5.03 -12.95 -2.36
C SER A 630 -4.52 -14.08 -1.46
N HIS A 631 -5.14 -14.30 -0.30
CA HIS A 631 -4.69 -15.27 0.71
C HIS A 631 -5.81 -16.22 1.16
N ASN A 632 -5.43 -17.29 1.86
CA ASN A 632 -6.32 -18.32 2.40
C ASN A 632 -6.96 -19.13 1.28
N THR A 633 -6.12 -19.60 0.38
CA THR A 633 -6.52 -20.51 -0.70
C THR A 633 -7.14 -21.77 -0.10
N ARG A 634 -8.36 -22.12 -0.50
CA ARG A 634 -9.02 -23.35 -0.09
C ARG A 634 -8.48 -24.57 -0.86
N PRO A 635 -8.55 -25.78 -0.28
CA PRO A 635 -8.19 -26.99 -1.02
C PRO A 635 -9.10 -27.19 -2.24
N SER A 636 -8.59 -27.91 -3.24
CA SER A 636 -9.28 -28.11 -4.53
C SER A 636 -10.75 -28.57 -4.44
N PRO A 637 -11.15 -29.48 -3.53
CA PRO A 637 -12.56 -29.90 -3.40
C PRO A 637 -13.52 -28.78 -3.01
N ASP A 638 -13.03 -27.72 -2.37
CA ASP A 638 -13.84 -26.59 -1.87
C ASP A 638 -13.73 -25.34 -2.78
N SER A 639 -13.08 -25.50 -3.95
CA SER A 639 -13.03 -24.45 -4.97
C SER A 639 -14.41 -24.23 -5.60
N VAL A 640 -14.61 -23.07 -6.23
CA VAL A 640 -15.85 -22.75 -6.95
C VAL A 640 -16.13 -23.79 -8.03
N GLN A 641 -17.34 -24.34 -8.04
CA GLN A 641 -17.79 -25.31 -9.04
C GLN A 641 -18.43 -24.62 -10.25
N CYS A 642 -18.47 -25.30 -11.40
CA CYS A 642 -18.97 -24.72 -12.66
C CYS A 642 -20.41 -24.21 -12.56
N GLU A 643 -21.27 -24.90 -11.81
CA GLU A 643 -22.68 -24.53 -11.59
C GLU A 643 -22.91 -23.28 -10.73
N GLU A 644 -21.91 -22.87 -9.94
CA GLU A 644 -21.99 -21.60 -9.20
C GLU A 644 -21.85 -20.39 -10.13
N CYS A 645 -21.26 -20.58 -11.32
CA CYS A 645 -21.07 -19.53 -12.33
C CYS A 645 -21.95 -19.72 -13.57
N HIS A 646 -22.21 -20.96 -14.00
CA HIS A 646 -22.83 -21.29 -15.28
C HIS A 646 -24.08 -22.14 -15.13
N ALA A 647 -25.06 -21.93 -16.02
CA ALA A 647 -26.25 -22.78 -16.08
C ALA A 647 -25.94 -24.11 -16.80
N ARG A 648 -26.39 -25.23 -16.22
CA ARG A 648 -26.25 -26.57 -16.83
C ARG A 648 -27.31 -26.78 -17.91
N LYS A 649 -26.90 -27.23 -19.10
CA LYS A 649 -27.77 -27.58 -20.22
C LYS A 649 -28.34 -28.99 -20.04
N GLN A 650 -29.39 -29.30 -20.80
CA GLN A 650 -29.94 -30.66 -20.87
C GLN A 650 -28.92 -31.72 -21.33
N SER A 651 -27.91 -31.33 -22.10
CA SER A 651 -26.82 -32.22 -22.53
C SER A 651 -25.83 -32.59 -21.42
N GLY A 652 -26.01 -32.05 -20.21
CA GLY A 652 -25.07 -32.18 -19.09
C GLY A 652 -23.95 -31.12 -19.08
N ALA A 653 -23.63 -30.56 -20.24
CA ALA A 653 -22.62 -29.50 -20.41
C ALA A 653 -23.12 -28.14 -19.91
N PHE A 654 -22.20 -27.24 -19.58
CA PHE A 654 -22.54 -25.89 -19.14
C PHE A 654 -22.75 -24.91 -20.32
N SER A 655 -23.48 -23.82 -20.04
CA SER A 655 -23.48 -22.64 -20.91
C SER A 655 -22.09 -22.01 -20.94
N ALA A 656 -21.68 -21.52 -22.11
CA ALA A 656 -20.47 -20.71 -22.22
C ALA A 656 -20.67 -19.29 -21.66
N LEU A 657 -21.92 -18.87 -21.47
CA LEU A 657 -22.27 -17.61 -20.83
C LEU A 657 -22.33 -17.79 -19.31
N VAL A 658 -21.89 -16.78 -18.58
CA VAL A 658 -22.11 -16.67 -17.14
C VAL A 658 -23.63 -16.62 -16.90
N SER A 659 -24.09 -17.41 -15.92
CA SER A 659 -25.49 -17.42 -15.51
C SER A 659 -25.84 -16.10 -14.85
N PRO A 660 -27.00 -15.48 -15.17
CA PRO A 660 -27.47 -14.32 -14.44
C PRO A 660 -27.61 -14.56 -12.93
N GLU A 661 -27.91 -15.79 -12.51
CA GLU A 661 -28.03 -16.23 -11.11
C GLU A 661 -26.70 -16.70 -10.50
N GLY A 662 -25.62 -16.74 -11.28
CA GLY A 662 -24.31 -17.18 -10.81
C GLY A 662 -23.60 -16.12 -9.97
N ILE A 663 -22.51 -16.51 -9.29
CA ILE A 663 -21.72 -15.61 -8.43
C ILE A 663 -21.03 -14.48 -9.21
N MET A 664 -20.79 -14.68 -10.51
CA MET A 664 -20.29 -13.65 -11.43
C MET A 664 -21.40 -12.99 -12.27
N GLY A 665 -22.66 -13.30 -11.95
CA GLY A 665 -23.83 -12.82 -12.68
C GLY A 665 -24.50 -11.61 -12.03
N LYS A 666 -25.51 -11.07 -12.74
CA LYS A 666 -26.27 -9.88 -12.32
C LYS A 666 -27.03 -10.04 -10.99
N ALA A 667 -27.33 -11.26 -10.56
CA ALA A 667 -28.04 -11.53 -9.30
C ALA A 667 -27.12 -11.38 -8.07
N ASN A 668 -25.80 -11.41 -8.25
CA ASN A 668 -24.86 -11.06 -7.17
C ASN A 668 -24.86 -9.53 -6.99
N VAL A 669 -25.87 -9.05 -6.26
CA VAL A 669 -26.11 -7.63 -5.95
C VAL A 669 -25.75 -7.34 -4.51
N LYS A 670 -25.01 -6.25 -4.28
CA LYS A 670 -24.64 -5.77 -2.95
C LYS A 670 -25.18 -4.35 -2.74
N THR A 671 -25.90 -4.14 -1.64
CA THR A 671 -26.23 -2.78 -1.16
C THR A 671 -24.99 -2.20 -0.50
N ILE A 672 -24.52 -1.06 -1.03
CA ILE A 672 -23.28 -0.41 -0.59
C ILE A 672 -23.53 0.82 0.28
N ARG A 673 -24.71 1.42 0.17
CA ARG A 673 -25.15 2.59 0.95
C ARG A 673 -26.67 2.70 0.90
N THR A 674 -27.29 3.27 1.92
CA THR A 674 -28.67 3.77 1.86
C THR A 674 -28.63 5.27 2.12
N ILE A 675 -29.24 6.06 1.23
CA ILE A 675 -29.38 7.52 1.35
C ILE A 675 -30.83 7.88 1.66
N PRO A 676 -31.10 9.04 2.26
CA PRO A 676 -32.46 9.36 2.74
C PRO A 676 -33.49 9.53 1.61
N ASP A 677 -33.06 9.93 0.41
CA ASP A 677 -33.96 10.12 -0.73
C ASP A 677 -33.24 10.00 -2.07
N ALA A 678 -33.77 9.21 -3.00
CA ALA A 678 -33.22 9.02 -4.34
C ALA A 678 -33.19 10.31 -5.18
N ARG A 679 -34.04 11.29 -4.87
CA ARG A 679 -34.05 12.62 -5.53
C ARG A 679 -32.71 13.32 -5.44
N LEU A 680 -31.94 13.12 -4.37
CA LEU A 680 -30.62 13.71 -4.19
C LEU A 680 -29.65 13.35 -5.34
N VAL A 681 -29.77 12.14 -5.88
CA VAL A 681 -28.97 11.70 -7.05
C VAL A 681 -29.48 12.35 -8.32
N ALA A 682 -30.80 12.36 -8.54
CA ALA A 682 -31.42 12.95 -9.73
C ALA A 682 -31.15 14.46 -9.86
N GLU A 683 -31.07 15.16 -8.74
CA GLU A 683 -30.81 16.60 -8.66
C GLU A 683 -29.30 16.96 -8.60
N GLY A 684 -28.42 15.95 -8.54
CA GLY A 684 -26.97 16.15 -8.54
C GLY A 684 -26.42 16.72 -7.22
N HIS A 685 -27.09 16.45 -6.10
CA HIS A 685 -26.63 16.77 -4.73
C HIS A 685 -25.89 15.59 -4.08
N TYR A 686 -26.16 14.38 -4.56
CA TYR A 686 -25.45 13.16 -4.21
C TYR A 686 -24.95 12.48 -5.49
N ILE A 687 -23.63 12.40 -5.68
CA ILE A 687 -23.02 11.91 -6.91
C ILE A 687 -22.60 10.45 -6.70
N LEU A 688 -23.11 9.56 -7.55
CA LEU A 688 -22.61 8.19 -7.67
C LEU A 688 -21.43 8.20 -8.62
N ASP A 689 -20.26 7.91 -8.10
CA ASP A 689 -19.00 8.16 -8.81
C ASP A 689 -18.67 7.06 -9.84
N MET A 690 -19.16 5.84 -9.61
CA MET A 690 -18.92 4.70 -10.47
C MET A 690 -20.16 4.38 -11.31
N ALA A 691 -19.98 4.11 -12.61
CA ALA A 691 -21.08 3.92 -13.56
C ALA A 691 -22.00 2.72 -13.25
N TYR A 692 -21.47 1.71 -12.56
CA TYR A 692 -22.19 0.52 -12.09
C TYR A 692 -22.94 0.72 -10.76
N MET A 693 -22.82 1.87 -10.10
CA MET A 693 -23.63 2.20 -8.92
C MET A 693 -25.02 2.64 -9.38
N LYS A 694 -26.06 2.01 -8.82
CA LYS A 694 -27.46 2.29 -9.15
C LYS A 694 -28.23 2.69 -7.90
N ILE A 695 -28.92 3.83 -7.97
CA ILE A 695 -29.87 4.27 -6.94
C ILE A 695 -31.22 3.59 -7.15
N GLN A 696 -31.77 3.03 -6.08
CA GLN A 696 -33.10 2.44 -6.02
C GLN A 696 -34.12 3.46 -5.48
N PRO A 697 -35.42 3.31 -5.78
CA PRO A 697 -36.45 4.25 -5.30
C PRO A 697 -36.55 4.37 -3.77
N ASN A 698 -36.12 3.35 -3.03
CA ASN A 698 -36.11 3.34 -1.56
C ASN A 698 -34.85 4.00 -0.95
N GLY A 699 -33.97 4.58 -1.78
CA GLY A 699 -32.73 5.20 -1.31
C GLY A 699 -31.52 4.25 -1.26
N ASP A 700 -31.70 2.95 -1.51
CA ASP A 700 -30.56 2.04 -1.56
C ASP A 700 -29.70 2.29 -2.80
N VAL A 701 -28.39 2.39 -2.60
CA VAL A 701 -27.40 2.34 -3.66
C VAL A 701 -26.85 0.93 -3.74
N THR A 702 -27.04 0.30 -4.90
CA THR A 702 -26.67 -1.09 -5.16
C THR A 702 -25.61 -1.18 -6.26
N VAL A 703 -24.78 -2.20 -6.19
CA VAL A 703 -23.87 -2.62 -7.28
C VAL A 703 -24.12 -4.08 -7.59
N ASN A 704 -23.95 -4.49 -8.84
CA ASN A 704 -24.01 -5.91 -9.24
C ASN A 704 -22.76 -6.29 -10.04
N VAL A 705 -22.39 -7.57 -9.97
CA VAL A 705 -21.11 -8.03 -10.55
C VAL A 705 -21.08 -7.92 -12.07
N ASP A 706 -22.21 -8.10 -12.77
CA ASP A 706 -22.25 -8.01 -14.24
C ASP A 706 -21.89 -6.59 -14.73
N ASP A 707 -22.50 -5.56 -14.14
CA ASP A 707 -22.18 -4.15 -14.44
C ASP A 707 -20.72 -3.83 -14.07
N ILE A 708 -20.23 -4.35 -12.94
CA ILE A 708 -18.82 -4.16 -12.52
C ILE A 708 -17.88 -4.78 -13.56
N LEU A 709 -18.13 -6.00 -13.99
CA LEU A 709 -17.30 -6.69 -14.98
C LEU A 709 -17.35 -5.98 -16.34
N TYR A 710 -18.50 -5.45 -16.73
CA TYR A 710 -18.62 -4.66 -17.95
C TYR A 710 -17.73 -3.41 -17.90
N GLU A 711 -17.86 -2.60 -16.85
CA GLU A 711 -17.09 -1.36 -16.70
C GLU A 711 -15.59 -1.64 -16.54
N THR A 712 -15.23 -2.64 -15.72
CA THR A 712 -13.82 -2.93 -15.42
C THR A 712 -13.06 -3.63 -16.51
N LYS A 713 -13.77 -4.23 -17.47
CA LYS A 713 -13.16 -4.72 -18.70
C LYS A 713 -12.61 -3.56 -19.55
N ILE A 714 -13.22 -2.39 -19.44
CA ILE A 714 -12.81 -1.16 -20.13
C ILE A 714 -11.78 -0.40 -19.28
N ASP A 715 -12.08 -0.19 -18.00
CA ASP A 715 -11.18 0.43 -17.02
C ASP A 715 -10.97 -0.46 -15.78
N PRO A 716 -9.90 -1.27 -15.72
CA PRO A 716 -9.67 -2.24 -14.65
C PRO A 716 -9.34 -1.63 -13.27
N PHE A 717 -9.40 -0.30 -13.14
CA PHE A 717 -9.15 0.43 -11.90
C PHE A 717 -10.42 1.19 -11.47
N MET A 718 -10.76 1.00 -10.21
CA MET A 718 -11.95 1.54 -9.52
C MET A 718 -11.65 2.75 -8.64
N THR A 719 -10.49 3.42 -8.80
CA THR A 719 -10.19 4.63 -8.01
C THR A 719 -10.46 5.88 -8.81
N ARG A 720 -10.97 6.89 -8.12
CA ARG A 720 -11.07 8.25 -8.66
C ARG A 720 -9.76 8.86 -9.12
N LEU A 721 -8.64 8.37 -8.60
CA LEU A 721 -7.33 8.83 -9.05
C LEU A 721 -7.00 8.42 -10.50
N ARG A 722 -7.78 7.50 -11.09
CA ARG A 722 -7.74 7.16 -12.53
C ARG A 722 -6.32 6.81 -13.02
N ASN A 723 -5.56 6.04 -12.24
CA ASN A 723 -4.16 5.72 -12.60
C ASN A 723 -4.02 5.03 -13.96
N SER A 724 -5.00 4.23 -14.39
CA SER A 724 -5.05 3.61 -15.72
C SER A 724 -5.09 4.59 -16.89
N SER A 725 -5.50 5.83 -16.63
CA SER A 725 -5.58 6.92 -17.61
C SER A 725 -4.84 8.17 -17.15
N ALA A 726 -3.98 8.04 -16.14
CA ALA A 726 -3.16 9.15 -15.66
C ALA A 726 -2.33 9.70 -16.81
N SER A 727 -2.29 11.03 -16.89
CA SER A 727 -1.46 11.75 -17.86
C SER A 727 0.00 11.82 -17.44
N GLU A 728 0.37 11.25 -16.29
CA GLU A 728 1.72 11.28 -15.75
C GLU A 728 1.97 10.05 -14.86
N VAL A 729 3.14 9.45 -15.05
CA VAL A 729 3.64 8.29 -14.30
C VAL A 729 5.01 8.61 -13.70
N THR A 730 5.18 8.48 -12.38
CA THR A 730 6.38 8.95 -11.61
C THR A 730 7.10 7.81 -10.88
N GLY A 731 8.35 7.95 -10.43
CA GLY A 731 8.95 7.09 -9.40
C GLY A 731 10.30 6.46 -9.78
N GLU A 732 10.66 5.34 -9.18
CA GLU A 732 12.05 4.88 -9.11
C GLU A 732 12.59 4.22 -10.39
N PHE A 733 13.91 4.32 -10.56
CA PHE A 733 14.64 3.54 -11.55
C PHE A 733 15.06 2.19 -10.97
N ARG A 734 14.72 1.12 -11.66
CA ARG A 734 15.15 -0.23 -11.27
C ARG A 734 16.58 -0.44 -11.71
N LYS A 735 17.44 -0.87 -10.79
CA LYS A 735 18.76 -1.37 -11.15
C LYS A 735 18.59 -2.78 -11.72
N VAL A 736 18.93 -2.97 -12.98
CA VAL A 736 18.81 -4.26 -13.68
C VAL A 736 20.15 -4.59 -14.33
N ASP A 737 20.53 -5.87 -14.24
CA ASP A 737 21.68 -6.41 -14.95
C ASP A 737 21.54 -6.18 -16.47
N LYS A 738 22.62 -5.74 -17.11
CA LYS A 738 22.64 -5.43 -18.54
C LYS A 738 22.27 -6.63 -19.39
N ALA A 739 22.77 -7.82 -19.07
CA ALA A 739 22.50 -9.02 -19.87
C ALA A 739 21.00 -9.35 -19.85
N THR A 740 20.32 -9.13 -18.72
CA THR A 740 18.86 -9.28 -18.58
C THR A 740 18.12 -8.33 -19.51
N ILE A 741 18.43 -7.02 -19.46
CA ILE A 741 17.79 -6.01 -20.32
C ILE A 741 18.04 -6.28 -21.81
N LEU A 742 19.26 -6.65 -22.18
CA LEU A 742 19.61 -6.96 -23.56
C LEU A 742 18.92 -8.23 -24.07
N ALA A 743 18.67 -9.21 -23.20
CA ALA A 743 17.90 -10.41 -23.55
C ALA A 743 16.42 -10.07 -23.78
N GLU A 744 15.81 -9.26 -22.91
CA GLU A 744 14.41 -8.82 -23.02
C GLU A 744 14.16 -7.92 -24.23
N ALA A 745 15.11 -7.05 -24.58
CA ALA A 745 15.01 -6.14 -25.73
C ALA A 745 15.03 -6.87 -27.09
N GLY A 746 15.50 -8.12 -27.11
CA GLY A 746 15.71 -8.88 -28.34
C GLY A 746 16.96 -8.43 -29.13
N PRO A 747 17.37 -9.22 -30.13
CA PRO A 747 18.69 -9.09 -30.75
C PRO A 747 18.92 -7.76 -31.49
N GLU A 748 17.89 -7.21 -32.13
CA GLU A 748 18.01 -5.99 -32.92
C GLU A 748 18.21 -4.75 -32.04
N MET A 749 17.36 -4.56 -31.02
CA MET A 749 17.46 -3.44 -30.09
C MET A 749 18.69 -3.57 -29.20
N SER A 750 19.03 -4.80 -28.80
CA SER A 750 20.26 -5.11 -28.05
C SER A 750 21.52 -4.64 -28.75
N ALA A 751 21.64 -4.89 -30.07
CA ALA A 751 22.79 -4.44 -30.86
C ALA A 751 22.91 -2.91 -30.92
N LEU A 752 21.78 -2.20 -30.92
CA LEU A 752 21.74 -0.72 -30.95
C LEU A 752 22.10 -0.10 -29.60
N MET A 753 21.71 -0.74 -28.49
CA MET A 753 21.92 -0.22 -27.13
C MET A 753 23.28 -0.56 -26.55
N SER A 754 23.80 -1.76 -26.83
CA SER A 754 25.00 -2.29 -26.18
C SER A 754 26.21 -1.33 -26.20
N PRO A 755 26.49 -0.56 -27.26
CA PRO A 755 27.60 0.40 -27.26
C PRO A 755 27.45 1.55 -26.26
N GLY A 756 26.22 1.96 -25.94
CA GLY A 756 25.93 3.04 -24.99
C GLY A 756 25.73 2.57 -23.54
N LEU A 757 25.84 1.26 -23.29
CA LEU A 757 25.68 0.64 -21.97
C LEU A 757 26.96 -0.15 -21.59
N PRO A 758 28.09 0.54 -21.34
CA PRO A 758 29.36 -0.11 -21.02
C PRO A 758 29.34 -0.85 -19.68
N SER A 759 28.55 -0.43 -18.70
CA SER A 759 28.53 -0.99 -17.34
C SER A 759 27.81 -2.35 -17.27
N ASP A 760 28.05 -3.12 -16.21
CA ASP A 760 27.36 -4.42 -16.01
C ASP A 760 25.89 -4.25 -15.62
N ASN A 761 25.53 -3.08 -15.09
CA ASN A 761 24.18 -2.75 -14.67
C ASN A 761 23.64 -1.54 -15.43
N THR A 762 22.32 -1.42 -15.42
CA THR A 762 21.57 -0.32 -16.01
C THR A 762 20.50 0.18 -15.04
N PHE A 763 20.08 1.42 -15.22
CA PHE A 763 18.88 1.98 -14.60
C PHE A 763 17.75 1.96 -15.63
N PHE A 764 16.66 1.29 -15.26
CA PHE A 764 15.52 1.01 -16.12
C PHE A 764 14.26 1.62 -15.54
N PHE A 765 13.54 2.38 -16.36
CA PHE A 765 12.25 2.98 -16.03
C PHE A 765 11.24 2.62 -17.11
N GLN A 766 10.08 2.07 -16.71
CA GLN A 766 9.05 1.62 -17.65
C GLN A 766 7.67 2.02 -17.16
N ILE A 767 6.82 2.39 -18.11
CA ILE A 767 5.44 2.72 -17.87
C ILE A 767 4.53 1.55 -18.23
N ASN A 768 3.97 0.89 -17.22
CA ASN A 768 3.06 -0.24 -17.40
C ASN A 768 1.57 0.13 -17.33
N LYS A 769 1.26 1.36 -16.88
CA LYS A 769 -0.10 1.87 -16.63
C LYS A 769 -0.14 3.37 -16.96
N GLY A 770 -1.32 3.96 -17.10
CA GLY A 770 -1.48 5.36 -17.55
C GLY A 770 -2.13 5.45 -18.93
N GLY A 771 -2.26 6.67 -19.44
CA GLY A 771 -2.81 6.91 -20.78
C GLY A 771 -2.22 5.97 -21.83
N TYR A 772 -3.03 5.53 -22.80
CA TYR A 772 -2.65 4.45 -23.74
C TYR A 772 -1.30 4.68 -24.41
N SER A 773 -1.00 5.91 -24.82
CA SER A 773 0.26 6.30 -25.46
C SER A 773 1.47 6.40 -24.52
N LEU A 774 1.26 6.37 -23.20
CA LEU A 774 2.34 6.24 -22.22
C LEU A 774 2.71 4.77 -21.97
N ARG A 775 1.77 3.83 -22.18
CA ARG A 775 2.01 2.40 -21.90
C ARG A 775 3.11 1.87 -22.81
N ASP A 776 3.95 0.99 -22.27
CA ASP A 776 5.10 0.38 -22.95
C ASP A 776 6.22 1.35 -23.36
N MET A 777 6.15 2.62 -22.91
CA MET A 777 7.28 3.53 -22.98
C MET A 777 8.34 3.16 -21.93
N VAL A 778 9.60 3.30 -22.33
CA VAL A 778 10.76 2.85 -21.55
C VAL A 778 11.88 3.88 -21.65
N ALA A 779 12.60 4.09 -20.56
CA ALA A 779 13.87 4.80 -20.50
C ALA A 779 14.96 3.91 -19.86
N ILE A 780 16.14 3.84 -20.49
CA ILE A 780 17.27 3.00 -20.06
C ILE A 780 18.55 3.82 -20.05
N ILE A 781 19.28 3.76 -18.94
CA ILE A 781 20.49 4.57 -18.70
C ILE A 781 21.59 3.66 -18.14
N ASP A 782 22.84 3.89 -18.54
CA ASP A 782 23.99 3.14 -18.03
C ASP A 782 24.23 3.40 -16.52
N ALA A 783 24.43 2.34 -15.74
CA ALA A 783 24.75 2.46 -14.32
C ALA A 783 26.27 2.61 -14.11
N ASN A 784 26.84 3.68 -14.67
CA ASN A 784 28.25 4.04 -14.42
C ASN A 784 28.48 4.40 -12.95
N THR A 785 29.75 4.64 -12.57
CA THR A 785 30.14 4.95 -11.19
C THR A 785 29.34 6.09 -10.57
N VAL A 786 29.05 7.14 -11.33
CA VAL A 786 28.30 8.31 -10.83
C VAL A 786 26.81 7.99 -10.72
N ASN A 787 26.24 7.39 -11.77
CA ASN A 787 24.82 7.04 -11.80
C ASN A 787 24.46 6.01 -10.71
N ASN A 788 25.36 5.08 -10.37
CA ASN A 788 25.15 4.14 -9.27
C ASN A 788 24.92 4.81 -7.92
N ILE A 789 25.47 6.01 -7.72
CA ILE A 789 25.30 6.78 -6.48
C ILE A 789 24.02 7.62 -6.57
N LEU A 790 23.75 8.21 -7.72
CA LEU A 790 22.68 9.22 -7.86
C LEU A 790 21.30 8.62 -8.07
N PHE A 791 21.16 7.65 -8.99
CA PHE A 791 19.85 7.15 -9.42
C PHE A 791 19.01 6.47 -8.34
N PRO A 792 19.58 5.81 -7.31
CA PRO A 792 18.78 5.34 -6.17
C PRO A 792 17.99 6.46 -5.48
N THR A 793 18.51 7.69 -5.53
CA THR A 793 17.89 8.88 -4.91
C THR A 793 16.98 9.65 -5.88
N TYR A 794 16.96 9.29 -7.16
CA TYR A 794 16.23 10.01 -8.21
C TYR A 794 14.83 9.43 -8.44
N ARG A 795 13.94 10.27 -8.98
CA ARG A 795 12.59 9.87 -9.40
C ARG A 795 12.37 10.29 -10.85
N GLY A 796 12.05 9.35 -11.73
CA GLY A 796 11.62 9.61 -13.10
C GLY A 796 10.15 10.04 -13.16
N ALA A 797 9.75 10.84 -14.14
CA ALA A 797 8.36 11.12 -14.44
C ALA A 797 8.12 11.22 -15.94
N LEU A 798 7.29 10.35 -16.50
CA LEU A 798 6.88 10.40 -17.90
C LEU A 798 5.42 10.83 -18.00
N GLY A 799 5.11 11.81 -18.85
CA GLY A 799 3.74 12.27 -18.97
C GLY A 799 3.39 12.96 -20.29
N LEU A 800 2.13 13.37 -20.36
CA LEU A 800 1.47 14.04 -21.47
C LEU A 800 1.16 15.49 -21.12
N VAL A 801 1.40 16.40 -22.07
CA VAL A 801 0.87 17.76 -22.01
C VAL A 801 -0.49 17.79 -22.71
N ILE A 802 -1.56 17.62 -21.94
CA ILE A 802 -2.93 17.54 -22.47
C ILE A 802 -3.29 18.84 -23.21
N GLY A 803 -3.77 18.71 -24.46
CA GLY A 803 -4.28 19.83 -25.26
C GLY A 803 -3.20 20.67 -25.94
N ALA A 804 -1.93 20.23 -25.93
CA ALA A 804 -0.82 20.94 -26.54
C ALA A 804 -0.55 20.57 -28.01
N GLU A 805 -1.34 19.68 -28.61
CA GLU A 805 -1.08 19.12 -29.95
C GLU A 805 -1.08 20.20 -31.04
N SER A 806 -1.98 21.19 -30.93
CA SER A 806 -2.03 22.31 -31.87
C SER A 806 -0.79 23.21 -31.76
N ALA A 807 -0.32 23.46 -30.54
CA ALA A 807 0.90 24.24 -30.31
C ALA A 807 2.14 23.49 -30.80
N ALA A 808 2.22 22.18 -30.53
CA ALA A 808 3.28 21.31 -31.01
C ALA A 808 3.35 21.25 -32.55
N GLN A 809 2.19 21.15 -33.23
CA GLN A 809 2.16 21.23 -34.69
C GLN A 809 2.67 22.58 -35.20
N GLY A 810 2.33 23.69 -34.55
CA GLY A 810 2.86 25.01 -34.90
C GLY A 810 4.39 25.11 -34.78
N ILE A 811 4.99 24.45 -33.78
CA ILE A 811 6.46 24.35 -33.64
C ILE A 811 7.07 23.56 -34.80
N LEU A 812 6.44 22.46 -35.21
CA LEU A 812 6.89 21.65 -36.34
C LEU A 812 6.83 22.44 -37.66
N ASP A 813 5.72 23.15 -37.90
CA ASP A 813 5.50 23.94 -39.11
C ASP A 813 6.53 25.07 -39.23
N ALA A 814 6.78 25.80 -38.13
CA ALA A 814 7.78 26.87 -38.08
C ALA A 814 9.21 26.41 -38.38
N ARG A 815 9.48 25.10 -38.21
CA ARG A 815 10.79 24.48 -38.39
C ARG A 815 10.86 23.55 -39.60
N GLY A 816 9.80 23.47 -40.41
CA GLY A 816 9.72 22.53 -41.53
C GLY A 816 9.96 21.07 -41.11
N SER A 817 9.56 20.70 -39.89
CA SER A 817 9.89 19.41 -39.26
C SER A 817 8.83 18.32 -39.48
N GLY A 818 7.79 18.60 -40.27
CA GLY A 818 6.81 17.61 -40.72
C GLY A 818 5.50 17.64 -39.94
N LYS A 819 4.73 16.54 -40.00
CA LYS A 819 3.40 16.45 -39.38
C LYS A 819 3.43 15.62 -38.10
N LEU A 820 2.84 16.14 -37.02
CA LEU A 820 2.77 15.48 -35.71
C LEU A 820 2.15 14.07 -35.83
N ARG A 821 2.81 13.10 -35.18
CA ARG A 821 2.44 11.68 -35.10
C ARG A 821 2.70 11.09 -33.72
N SER A 822 2.67 11.92 -32.70
CA SER A 822 2.70 11.52 -31.30
C SER A 822 1.79 12.42 -30.50
N ASP A 823 1.57 12.07 -29.23
CA ASP A 823 1.18 13.05 -28.24
C ASP A 823 2.37 13.95 -27.88
N VAL A 824 2.12 14.98 -27.06
CA VAL A 824 3.18 15.85 -26.53
C VAL A 824 3.69 15.25 -25.23
N PHE A 825 4.84 14.59 -25.31
CA PHE A 825 5.43 13.89 -24.17
C PHE A 825 6.42 14.78 -23.41
N TYR A 826 6.60 14.47 -22.13
CA TYR A 826 7.78 14.88 -21.37
C TYR A 826 8.35 13.71 -20.57
N PHE A 827 9.67 13.71 -20.38
CA PHE A 827 10.36 12.86 -19.43
C PHE A 827 11.18 13.73 -18.48
N ASP A 828 10.81 13.71 -17.20
CA ASP A 828 11.45 14.40 -16.08
C ASP A 828 12.27 13.42 -15.26
N VAL A 829 13.37 13.89 -14.72
CA VAL A 829 14.12 13.19 -13.69
C VAL A 829 14.38 14.20 -12.59
N ARG A 830 13.90 13.90 -11.40
CA ARG A 830 14.01 14.75 -10.23
C ARG A 830 15.01 14.18 -9.26
N ASP A 831 15.87 15.03 -8.72
CA ASP A 831 16.79 14.65 -7.66
C ASP A 831 16.10 14.53 -6.29
N ALA A 832 16.85 14.16 -5.25
CA ALA A 832 16.34 14.07 -3.88
C ALA A 832 15.76 15.39 -3.34
N ALA A 833 16.16 16.53 -3.91
CA ALA A 833 15.63 17.86 -3.60
C ALA A 833 14.49 18.28 -4.55
N LYS A 834 13.96 17.34 -5.35
CA LYS A 834 12.88 17.51 -6.33
C LYS A 834 13.19 18.51 -7.45
N LYS A 835 14.47 18.80 -7.71
CA LYS A 835 14.89 19.66 -8.82
C LYS A 835 15.06 18.85 -10.11
N HIS A 836 14.79 19.48 -11.24
CA HIS A 836 15.02 18.89 -12.56
C HIS A 836 16.51 18.57 -12.74
N VAL A 837 16.82 17.33 -13.07
CA VAL A 837 18.14 16.90 -13.51
C VAL A 837 18.27 17.29 -14.98
N GLU A 838 19.24 18.14 -15.31
CA GLU A 838 19.37 18.68 -16.68
C GLU A 838 20.12 17.73 -17.64
N ASN A 839 20.97 16.85 -17.14
CA ASN A 839 21.69 15.85 -17.91
C ASN A 839 22.20 14.72 -17.02
N PHE A 840 22.57 13.58 -17.62
CA PHE A 840 23.06 12.41 -16.89
C PHE A 840 24.60 12.28 -16.96
N ASN A 841 25.32 13.39 -16.78
CA ASN A 841 26.78 13.46 -16.91
C ASN A 841 27.28 12.92 -18.26
N GLY A 842 26.53 13.18 -19.33
CA GLY A 842 26.82 12.70 -20.69
C GLY A 842 26.47 11.23 -20.95
N ALA A 843 25.91 10.51 -19.98
CA ALA A 843 25.40 9.17 -20.22
C ALA A 843 24.22 9.20 -21.20
N GLU A 844 24.21 8.25 -22.13
CA GLU A 844 23.11 8.09 -23.09
C GLU A 844 21.89 7.52 -22.38
N MET A 845 20.75 8.14 -22.62
CA MET A 845 19.43 7.63 -22.28
C MET A 845 18.76 7.12 -23.55
N PHE A 846 18.41 5.84 -23.54
CA PHE A 846 17.64 5.20 -24.60
C PHE A 846 16.16 5.28 -24.26
N VAL A 847 15.36 5.80 -25.19
CA VAL A 847 13.92 6.00 -25.02
C VAL A 847 13.17 5.26 -26.11
N LYS A 848 12.19 4.45 -25.68
CA LYS A 848 11.15 3.89 -26.56
C LYS A 848 9.87 4.70 -26.34
N ALA A 849 9.42 5.41 -27.37
CA ALA A 849 8.25 6.28 -27.32
C ALA A 849 7.16 5.84 -28.29
N ALA A 850 5.90 6.00 -27.91
CA ALA A 850 4.77 5.62 -28.73
C ALA A 850 4.62 6.51 -29.98
N TYR A 851 4.19 5.92 -31.09
CA TYR A 851 4.16 6.56 -32.40
C TYR A 851 2.91 6.17 -33.19
N LYS A 852 2.17 7.19 -33.64
CA LYS A 852 0.88 7.08 -34.35
C LYS A 852 1.03 7.13 -35.87
N GLY A 853 2.26 7.16 -36.39
CA GLY A 853 2.52 7.29 -37.83
C GLY A 853 2.77 5.95 -38.53
N SER A 854 3.01 6.02 -39.84
CA SER A 854 3.09 4.86 -40.73
C SER A 854 4.48 4.63 -41.32
N LYS A 855 5.48 5.42 -40.92
CA LYS A 855 6.85 5.29 -41.46
C LYS A 855 7.51 4.05 -40.84
N THR A 856 8.38 3.42 -41.62
CA THR A 856 9.09 2.17 -41.24
C THR A 856 10.60 2.36 -41.13
N SER A 857 11.09 3.58 -41.32
CA SER A 857 12.52 3.90 -41.33
C SER A 857 12.82 5.12 -40.46
N PRO A 858 13.91 5.11 -39.67
CA PRO A 858 14.39 6.28 -38.92
C PRO A 858 14.52 7.55 -39.76
N ASN A 859 14.92 7.41 -41.03
CA ASN A 859 15.07 8.55 -41.93
C ASN A 859 13.74 9.21 -42.29
N GLY A 860 12.60 8.52 -42.12
CA GLY A 860 11.26 9.01 -42.43
C GLY A 860 10.59 9.82 -41.31
N VAL A 861 11.22 9.91 -40.14
CA VAL A 861 10.68 10.62 -38.97
C VAL A 861 11.63 11.71 -38.49
N ASN A 862 11.07 12.72 -37.82
CA ASN A 862 11.79 13.72 -37.03
C ASN A 862 11.37 13.60 -35.57
N ILE A 863 12.32 13.82 -34.66
CA ILE A 863 12.02 14.03 -33.24
C ILE A 863 12.45 15.44 -32.89
N VAL A 864 11.56 16.22 -32.28
CA VAL A 864 11.89 17.54 -31.73
C VAL A 864 11.89 17.43 -30.22
N VAL A 865 12.97 17.86 -29.60
CA VAL A 865 13.16 17.86 -28.15
C VAL A 865 13.24 19.29 -27.63
N ALA A 866 12.78 19.52 -26.40
CA ALA A 866 12.88 20.80 -25.72
C ALA A 866 13.22 20.64 -24.23
N ASN A 867 13.93 21.60 -23.68
CA ASN A 867 14.19 21.65 -22.23
C ASN A 867 12.99 22.20 -21.45
N TRP A 868 13.05 22.11 -20.12
CA TRP A 868 11.93 22.41 -19.21
C TRP A 868 11.39 23.84 -19.28
N ASP A 869 12.27 24.83 -19.44
CA ASP A 869 11.88 26.25 -19.56
C ASP A 869 11.52 26.65 -21.00
N LEU A 870 11.55 25.69 -21.94
CA LEU A 870 11.30 25.87 -23.37
C LEU A 870 12.23 26.88 -24.08
N THR A 871 13.37 27.23 -23.47
CA THR A 871 14.34 28.15 -24.08
C THR A 871 15.17 27.49 -25.17
N GLN A 872 15.33 26.16 -25.12
CA GLN A 872 16.02 25.37 -26.13
C GLN A 872 15.05 24.35 -26.73
N VAL A 873 14.71 24.56 -28.00
CA VAL A 873 13.95 23.59 -28.80
C VAL A 873 14.83 23.21 -29.99
N LYS A 874 15.10 21.92 -30.22
CA LYS A 874 15.99 21.42 -31.28
C LYS A 874 15.46 20.13 -31.90
N ALA A 875 15.79 19.89 -33.16
CA ALA A 875 15.59 18.57 -33.77
C ALA A 875 16.69 17.62 -33.29
N LEU A 876 16.33 16.39 -32.94
CA LEU A 876 17.28 15.34 -32.60
C LEU A 876 18.05 14.94 -33.87
N ASP A 877 19.36 14.68 -33.74
CA ASP A 877 20.17 14.19 -34.86
C ASP A 877 19.60 12.86 -35.40
N ALA A 878 19.59 12.71 -36.73
CA ALA A 878 19.10 11.49 -37.36
C ALA A 878 19.87 10.24 -36.93
N SER A 879 21.17 10.36 -36.57
CA SER A 879 21.97 9.25 -36.04
C SER A 879 21.49 8.75 -34.68
N ASN A 880 20.71 9.56 -33.96
CA ASN A 880 20.17 9.22 -32.65
C ASN A 880 18.76 8.64 -32.73
N ILE A 881 18.15 8.58 -33.92
CA ILE A 881 16.90 7.85 -34.18
C ILE A 881 17.30 6.45 -34.62
N LEU A 882 17.12 5.47 -33.74
CA LEU A 882 17.74 4.16 -33.88
C LEU A 882 16.82 3.16 -34.60
N MET A 883 15.52 3.19 -34.30
CA MET A 883 14.54 2.26 -34.87
C MET A 883 13.14 2.89 -34.95
N VAL A 884 12.35 2.48 -35.93
CA VAL A 884 10.94 2.88 -36.08
C VAL A 884 10.10 1.67 -36.39
N SER A 885 9.01 1.50 -35.65
CA SER A 885 7.95 0.54 -35.94
C SER A 885 6.64 1.31 -36.17
N PRO A 886 5.94 1.11 -37.31
CA PRO A 886 4.72 1.84 -37.62
C PRO A 886 3.55 1.40 -36.75
N ALA A 887 2.56 2.28 -36.60
CA ALA A 887 1.27 1.93 -36.01
C ALA A 887 0.51 0.91 -36.89
N LYS A 888 -0.29 0.05 -36.24
CA LYS A 888 -1.14 -0.97 -36.86
C LYS A 888 -2.60 -0.74 -36.48
N GLU A 889 -3.54 -1.44 -37.11
CA GLU A 889 -4.97 -1.35 -36.75
C GLU A 889 -5.26 -1.69 -35.28
N GLU A 890 -4.44 -2.57 -34.70
CA GLU A 890 -4.60 -3.06 -33.31
C GLU A 890 -3.77 -2.28 -32.28
N GLY A 891 -3.01 -1.23 -32.68
CA GLY A 891 -2.26 -0.44 -31.71
C GLY A 891 -1.22 0.53 -32.26
N GLU A 892 -0.65 1.33 -31.35
CA GLU A 892 0.41 2.28 -31.68
C GLU A 892 1.72 1.58 -32.04
N GLY A 893 2.49 2.23 -32.91
CA GLY A 893 3.86 1.86 -33.20
C GLY A 893 4.80 2.46 -32.15
N TYR A 894 6.10 2.43 -32.43
CA TYR A 894 7.08 3.10 -31.58
C TYR A 894 8.24 3.70 -32.37
N VAL A 895 8.88 4.71 -31.79
CA VAL A 895 10.22 5.17 -32.18
C VAL A 895 11.18 4.92 -31.03
N PHE A 896 12.31 4.31 -31.34
CA PHE A 896 13.40 4.09 -30.41
C PHE A 896 14.54 5.05 -30.74
N PHE A 897 14.97 5.85 -29.78
CA PHE A 897 15.97 6.89 -29.96
C PHE A 897 16.83 7.05 -28.71
N LYS A 898 17.94 7.79 -28.83
CA LYS A 898 18.79 8.15 -27.69
C LYS A 898 18.93 9.66 -27.53
N THR A 899 19.04 10.10 -26.28
CA THR A 899 19.26 11.49 -25.89
C THR A 899 20.13 11.52 -24.62
N THR A 900 20.72 12.67 -24.30
CA THR A 900 21.53 12.86 -23.07
C THR A 900 20.84 13.77 -22.05
N GLU A 901 19.70 14.33 -22.42
CA GLU A 901 18.97 15.35 -21.68
C GLU A 901 17.49 14.93 -21.56
N PRO A 902 16.87 15.02 -20.36
CA PRO A 902 15.43 14.95 -20.19
C PRO A 902 14.74 16.24 -20.65
N GLY A 903 13.41 16.21 -20.76
CA GLY A 903 12.59 17.34 -21.21
C GLY A 903 11.38 16.90 -22.03
N TYR A 904 10.87 17.81 -22.87
CA TYR A 904 9.75 17.55 -23.77
C TYR A 904 10.22 16.91 -25.07
N PHE A 905 9.39 16.07 -25.67
CA PHE A 905 9.64 15.57 -27.01
C PHE A 905 8.35 15.25 -27.79
N ILE A 906 8.44 15.41 -29.11
CA ILE A 906 7.38 15.08 -30.07
C ILE A 906 7.97 14.38 -31.30
N ILE A 907 7.18 13.52 -31.93
CA ILE A 907 7.55 12.74 -33.11
C ILE A 907 6.70 13.20 -34.30
N ALA A 908 7.34 13.44 -35.44
CA ALA A 908 6.70 13.88 -36.66
C ALA A 908 7.10 13.04 -37.87
N ASP A 909 6.16 12.86 -38.80
CA ASP A 909 6.46 12.31 -40.13
C ASP A 909 7.07 13.41 -41.00
N LYS A 910 8.21 13.11 -41.62
CA LYS A 910 8.79 13.93 -42.70
C LYS A 910 7.93 13.90 -43.96
#